data_AF-A0A1L9PT54-F1
#
_entry.id   AF-A0A1L9PT54-F1
#
_cell.length_a   1.000
_cell.length_b   1.000
_cell.length_c   1.000
_cell.angle_alpha   90.00
_cell.angle_beta   90.00
_cell.angle_gamma   90.00
#
_symmetry.space_group_name_H-M   'P 1'
#
loop_
_entity.id
_entity.type
_entity.pdbx_description
1 polymer ?
#
loop_
_entity_poly.entity_id
_entity_poly.type
_entity_poly.pdbx_seq_one_letter_code
_entity_poly.pdbx_strand_id
1 'polypeptide(L)'
;MSSDVERDEVRPIDLLDAIEHLETVASVPPRQRYTDAGQLGKQIAGFAYESGVPQAALERLLKILTRSNHLDQGTITTLIKNLYPSERIASKLVTQVVCCLGPTKNKPSPATQALLLRWLILVYDFIDDRSHLSKLYAVLFNHLDMISLRKPLCHILSFITRRKHVKPFRIQMLMELVGTSGGDDKELVSLLRVFKNYYPDVIVGDPGRKGLFFKHPDPEWTTHVRQVQELNLERTQGVGSTSFQVVHRGLVKRSKVETIVPDVQTSRVARNRTSLEELRNVDHFIERLDKIELPNQIISTIADGLAQKYLFLVHPEVADDRLNDWLQAFLSDHFEYAQDFDDEGVESLGYVLTLAVNYARYAKMIPDAFLSFLKSYIPIWNGLDNRQPMFELLEYLPIENYDALRNDIFAPLEAAILEDTASSKAILLELYSALVRQWGVKVRTEPFSMERSEPLSRLISHAELLASSILESPPEQPSTAENYKQSTLSVLEFYFTLADLFSYAHSNGRIRITVPLAPTIYSLVFTPVSSVISNMNSVLSGYKAAFEESMNSEILQAQTSGNPLYPQQLVGQFNGYIMDICNLVWRNRALNSEDPNAVGCLIPPATITAITQYIREINEKSRRKNREAAFSYTTASAFSLSHHAALSNFSAACFADLERENGIGEDKPKLHKPVTQKALGALEKEGGFQTTWQDYRVRMLDWMDATGGNGIANLMRTTMKALRKE
;
A
#
# COMPACT_ATOMS: atom_id res chain seq x y z
N MET A 1 54.60 -5.07 -61.78
CA MET A 1 54.84 -3.71 -61.22
C MET A 1 53.87 -2.80 -61.95
N SER A 2 52.80 -2.27 -61.38
CA SER A 2 52.63 -1.58 -60.10
C SER A 2 51.30 -1.95 -59.44
N SER A 3 51.26 -1.79 -58.13
CA SER A 3 50.20 -2.19 -57.18
C SER A 3 48.94 -1.33 -57.24
N ASP A 4 47.80 -1.95 -57.55
CA ASP A 4 46.48 -1.47 -57.12
C ASP A 4 46.19 -2.07 -55.74
N VAL A 5 46.30 -1.25 -54.71
CA VAL A 5 45.88 -1.59 -53.34
C VAL A 5 44.41 -1.19 -53.21
N GLU A 6 43.51 -2.16 -53.35
CA GLU A 6 42.16 -2.06 -52.80
C GLU A 6 42.27 -1.84 -51.29
N ARG A 7 41.89 -0.63 -50.82
CA ARG A 7 41.77 -0.34 -49.40
C ARG A 7 40.37 -0.75 -48.94
N ASP A 8 40.32 -1.75 -48.07
CA ASP A 8 39.10 -2.27 -47.43
C ASP A 8 38.21 -1.17 -46.83
N GLU A 9 36.91 -1.22 -47.15
CA GLU A 9 35.85 -0.43 -46.53
C GLU A 9 35.59 -0.91 -45.09
N VAL A 10 36.03 -0.13 -44.09
CA VAL A 10 35.76 -0.41 -42.68
C VAL A 10 34.28 -0.10 -42.36
N ARG A 11 33.45 -1.13 -42.19
CA ARG A 11 32.06 -0.99 -41.71
C ARG A 11 32.05 -0.78 -40.19
N PRO A 12 31.40 0.27 -39.65
CA PRO A 12 31.37 0.53 -38.22
C PRO A 12 30.53 -0.51 -37.46
N ILE A 13 31.05 -1.00 -36.33
CA ILE A 13 30.47 -2.09 -35.50
C ILE A 13 29.60 -1.52 -34.36
N ASP A 14 29.86 -0.28 -33.93
CA ASP A 14 29.18 0.40 -32.81
C ASP A 14 28.51 1.73 -33.24
N LEU A 15 27.48 2.18 -32.50
CA LEU A 15 26.74 3.42 -32.74
C LEU A 15 27.66 4.65 -32.68
N LEU A 16 28.61 4.67 -31.74
CA LEU A 16 29.56 5.79 -31.59
C LEU A 16 30.54 5.88 -32.77
N ASP A 17 31.03 4.74 -33.26
CA ASP A 17 31.90 4.66 -34.44
C ASP A 17 31.16 5.10 -35.71
N ALA A 18 29.89 4.70 -35.85
CA ALA A 18 29.05 5.13 -36.97
C ALA A 18 28.80 6.66 -36.96
N ILE A 19 28.63 7.26 -35.78
CA ILE A 19 28.48 8.71 -35.62
C ILE A 19 29.79 9.44 -35.93
N GLU A 20 30.94 8.89 -35.52
CA GLU A 20 32.26 9.46 -35.83
C GLU A 20 32.55 9.46 -37.34
N HIS A 21 32.23 8.35 -38.00
CA HIS A 21 32.29 8.28 -39.46
C HIS A 21 31.31 9.29 -40.10
N LEU A 22 30.14 9.51 -39.52
CA LEU A 22 29.19 10.52 -40.02
C LEU A 22 29.74 11.95 -39.87
N GLU A 23 30.44 12.26 -38.79
CA GLU A 23 31.06 13.57 -38.56
C GLU A 23 32.09 13.91 -39.65
N THR A 24 32.94 12.94 -40.01
CA THR A 24 33.94 13.12 -41.07
C THR A 24 33.27 13.32 -42.43
N VAL A 25 32.28 12.49 -42.77
CA VAL A 25 31.54 12.53 -44.05
C VAL A 25 30.70 13.79 -44.21
N ALA A 26 30.10 14.30 -43.13
CA ALA A 26 29.24 15.49 -43.14
C ALA A 26 30.00 16.78 -43.53
N SER A 27 31.33 16.81 -43.31
CA SER A 27 32.20 17.94 -43.63
C SER A 27 32.69 17.97 -45.08
N VAL A 28 32.59 16.85 -45.80
CA VAL A 28 33.13 16.69 -47.17
C VAL A 28 32.00 16.80 -48.21
N PRO A 29 32.19 17.45 -49.37
CA PRO A 29 31.19 17.50 -50.44
C PRO A 29 30.87 16.13 -51.05
N PRO A 30 29.65 15.89 -51.58
CA PRO A 30 29.23 14.58 -52.10
C PRO A 30 30.15 13.95 -53.16
N ARG A 31 30.86 14.77 -53.95
CA ARG A 31 31.77 14.31 -55.03
C ARG A 31 33.12 13.79 -54.54
N GLN A 32 33.46 13.99 -53.26
CA GLN A 32 34.74 13.63 -52.65
C GLN A 32 34.60 12.56 -51.56
N ARG A 33 33.42 11.95 -51.44
CA ARG A 33 33.12 10.93 -50.43
C ARG A 33 33.37 9.53 -51.00
N TYR A 34 34.04 8.71 -50.21
CA TYR A 34 34.17 7.27 -50.48
C TYR A 34 33.03 6.45 -49.83
N THR A 35 32.30 7.05 -48.88
CA THR A 35 31.25 6.37 -48.10
C THR A 35 29.87 6.97 -48.38
N ASP A 36 28.86 6.13 -48.56
CA ASP A 36 27.46 6.56 -48.74
C ASP A 36 26.86 7.05 -47.42
N ALA A 37 26.68 8.37 -47.31
CA ALA A 37 26.07 9.01 -46.15
C ALA A 37 24.64 8.52 -45.87
N GLY A 38 23.90 8.10 -46.89
CA GLY A 38 22.55 7.57 -46.76
C GLY A 38 22.50 6.19 -46.11
N GLN A 39 23.47 5.32 -46.42
CA GLN A 39 23.60 4.01 -45.75
C GLN A 39 23.98 4.18 -44.29
N LEU A 40 24.94 5.07 -44.00
CA LEU A 40 25.36 5.37 -42.63
C LEU A 40 24.21 5.95 -41.79
N GLY A 41 23.41 6.85 -42.37
CA GLY A 41 22.22 7.39 -41.71
C GLY A 41 21.13 6.34 -41.42
N LYS A 42 20.96 5.34 -42.30
CA LYS A 42 20.05 4.21 -42.06
C LYS A 42 20.56 3.27 -40.96
N GLN A 43 21.87 3.03 -40.92
CA GLN A 43 22.49 2.22 -39.86
C GLN A 43 22.30 2.88 -38.48
N ILE A 44 22.58 4.17 -38.37
CA ILE A 44 22.35 4.95 -37.14
C ILE A 44 20.87 4.95 -36.75
N ALA A 45 19.96 5.09 -37.72
CA ALA A 45 18.52 5.04 -37.45
C ALA A 45 18.06 3.66 -36.95
N GLY A 46 18.64 2.56 -37.45
CA GLY A 46 18.38 1.20 -36.95
C GLY A 46 18.79 1.03 -35.49
N PHE A 47 20.02 1.40 -35.14
CA PHE A 47 20.51 1.36 -33.76
C PHE A 47 19.69 2.25 -32.81
N ALA A 48 19.33 3.46 -33.26
CA ALA A 48 18.52 4.38 -32.48
C ALA A 48 17.09 3.87 -32.24
N TYR A 49 16.54 3.08 -33.16
CA TYR A 49 15.23 2.44 -33.00
C TYR A 49 15.28 1.30 -31.97
N GLU A 50 16.31 0.46 -32.00
CA GLU A 50 16.39 -0.72 -31.11
C GLU A 50 16.77 -0.39 -29.66
N SER A 51 17.72 0.53 -29.46
CA SER A 51 18.31 0.79 -28.13
C SER A 51 18.19 2.24 -27.65
N GLY A 52 17.67 3.14 -28.49
CA GLY A 52 17.72 4.57 -28.24
C GLY A 52 19.12 5.17 -28.42
N VAL A 53 19.19 6.50 -28.34
CA VAL A 53 20.42 7.29 -28.49
C VAL A 53 20.87 7.79 -27.11
N PRO A 54 22.05 7.37 -26.62
CA PRO A 54 22.61 7.86 -25.36
C PRO A 54 23.00 9.33 -25.45
N GLN A 55 23.06 10.00 -24.31
CA GLN A 55 23.23 11.46 -24.25
C GLN A 55 24.50 11.95 -24.97
N ALA A 56 25.61 11.23 -24.85
CA ALA A 56 26.87 11.57 -25.54
C ALA A 56 26.75 11.46 -27.08
N ALA A 57 26.07 10.43 -27.57
CA ALA A 57 25.79 10.25 -28.99
C ALA A 57 24.79 11.30 -29.52
N LEU A 58 23.78 11.65 -28.72
CA LEU A 58 22.80 12.68 -29.03
C LEU A 58 23.45 14.06 -29.16
N GLU A 59 24.40 14.40 -28.28
CA GLU A 59 25.16 15.66 -28.37
C GLU A 59 25.95 15.77 -29.69
N ARG A 60 26.65 14.70 -30.08
CA ARG A 60 27.40 14.63 -31.34
C ARG A 60 26.48 14.75 -32.55
N LEU A 61 25.40 13.98 -32.60
CA LEU A 61 24.42 14.04 -33.70
C LEU A 61 23.76 15.42 -33.82
N LEU A 62 23.32 16.01 -32.71
CA LEU A 62 22.75 17.36 -32.73
C LEU A 62 23.79 18.40 -33.18
N LYS A 63 25.08 18.25 -32.86
CA LYS A 63 26.15 19.14 -33.34
C LYS A 63 26.31 19.12 -34.86
N ILE A 64 26.12 17.98 -35.50
CA ILE A 64 26.14 17.84 -36.96
C ILE A 64 24.87 18.47 -37.58
N LEU A 65 23.70 18.17 -37.00
CA LEU A 65 22.39 18.56 -37.53
C LEU A 65 22.06 20.05 -37.33
N THR A 66 22.66 20.69 -36.33
CA THR A 66 22.45 22.11 -35.99
C THR A 66 23.40 23.07 -36.72
N ARG A 67 24.33 22.55 -37.53
CA ARG A 67 25.28 23.33 -38.34
C ARG A 67 25.01 23.12 -39.82
N SER A 68 25.51 24.02 -40.67
CA SER A 68 25.56 23.79 -42.12
C SER A 68 26.44 22.56 -42.40
N ASN A 69 25.86 21.54 -43.03
CA ASN A 69 26.55 20.32 -43.43
C ASN A 69 26.27 20.03 -44.91
N HIS A 70 27.04 19.10 -45.49
CA HIS A 70 26.88 18.69 -46.89
C HIS A 70 26.02 17.42 -47.02
N LEU A 71 25.28 17.01 -45.98
CA LEU A 71 24.42 15.83 -46.05
C LEU A 71 23.19 16.11 -46.93
N ASP A 72 22.70 15.07 -47.60
CA ASP A 72 21.46 15.18 -48.35
C ASP A 72 20.25 15.30 -47.41
N GLN A 73 19.19 15.96 -47.88
CA GLN A 73 18.00 16.22 -47.08
C GLN A 73 17.28 14.92 -46.66
N GLY A 74 17.45 13.83 -47.42
CA GLY A 74 16.91 12.50 -47.11
C GLY A 74 17.54 11.93 -45.84
N THR A 75 18.87 11.88 -45.80
CA THR A 75 19.65 11.44 -44.63
C THR A 75 19.33 12.28 -43.38
N ILE A 76 19.29 13.60 -43.50
CA ILE A 76 18.95 14.51 -42.39
C ILE A 76 17.55 14.21 -41.82
N THR A 77 16.58 13.97 -42.70
CA THR A 77 15.20 13.67 -42.30
C THR A 77 15.11 12.32 -41.59
N THR A 78 15.82 11.31 -42.10
CA THR A 78 15.90 9.97 -41.49
C THR A 78 16.52 10.02 -40.10
N LEU A 79 17.61 10.78 -39.93
CA LEU A 79 18.26 10.94 -38.63
C LEU A 79 17.33 11.63 -37.63
N ILE A 80 16.76 12.79 -37.97
CA ILE A 80 15.92 13.56 -37.02
C ILE A 80 14.66 12.78 -36.61
N LYS A 81 14.02 12.06 -37.55
CA LYS A 81 12.83 11.25 -37.24
C LYS A 81 13.12 10.08 -36.30
N ASN A 82 14.36 9.58 -36.28
CA ASN A 82 14.76 8.45 -35.45
C ASN A 82 15.63 8.87 -34.25
N LEU A 83 15.63 10.15 -33.85
CA LEU A 83 16.33 10.61 -32.64
C LEU A 83 15.55 10.25 -31.36
N TYR A 84 15.50 8.96 -31.02
CA TYR A 84 14.88 8.45 -29.79
C TYR A 84 15.85 8.60 -28.61
N PRO A 85 15.63 9.51 -27.64
CA PRO A 85 16.55 9.68 -26.51
C PRO A 85 16.42 8.52 -25.51
N SER A 86 17.53 7.85 -25.18
CA SER A 86 17.53 6.76 -24.19
C SER A 86 17.48 7.25 -22.73
N GLU A 87 17.78 8.53 -22.51
CA GLU A 87 17.81 9.20 -21.22
C GLU A 87 17.09 10.56 -21.29
N ARG A 88 16.93 11.24 -20.15
CA ARG A 88 16.41 12.61 -20.12
C ARG A 88 17.37 13.57 -20.85
N ILE A 89 16.81 14.60 -21.48
CA ILE A 89 17.58 15.52 -22.33
C ILE A 89 18.06 16.73 -21.53
N ALA A 90 19.38 16.91 -21.48
CA ALA A 90 20.00 18.08 -20.86
C ALA A 90 19.65 19.40 -21.57
N SER A 91 19.47 20.45 -20.77
CA SER A 91 19.13 21.81 -21.21
C SER A 91 20.11 22.42 -22.22
N LYS A 92 21.38 21.99 -22.20
CA LYS A 92 22.40 22.42 -23.19
C LYS A 92 22.01 22.03 -24.62
N LEU A 93 21.49 20.82 -24.81
CA LEU A 93 21.07 20.30 -26.13
C LEU A 93 19.83 21.04 -26.65
N VAL A 94 18.89 21.35 -25.76
CA VAL A 94 17.73 22.19 -26.07
C VAL A 94 18.17 23.58 -26.53
N THR A 95 19.13 24.19 -25.84
CA THR A 95 19.70 25.50 -26.22
C THR A 95 20.32 25.44 -27.60
N GLN A 96 21.09 24.39 -27.89
CA GLN A 96 21.75 24.19 -29.17
C GLN A 96 20.76 24.13 -30.34
N VAL A 97 19.63 23.43 -30.16
CA VAL A 97 18.55 23.36 -31.15
C VAL A 97 17.87 24.71 -31.34
N VAL A 98 17.60 25.45 -30.25
CA VAL A 98 16.96 26.79 -30.36
C VAL A 98 17.91 27.81 -30.99
N CYS A 99 19.21 27.73 -30.73
CA CYS A 99 20.22 28.65 -31.31
C CYS A 99 20.43 28.45 -32.83
N CYS A 100 20.08 27.28 -33.38
CA CYS A 100 20.22 27.01 -34.82
C CYS A 100 19.06 27.56 -35.67
N LEU A 101 18.07 28.22 -35.07
CA LEU A 101 16.95 28.83 -35.77
C LEU A 101 17.34 30.17 -36.41
N GLY A 102 16.92 30.42 -37.65
CA GLY A 102 17.12 31.70 -38.33
C GLY A 102 17.77 31.60 -39.71
N PRO A 103 17.80 32.71 -40.49
CA PRO A 103 18.12 32.71 -41.92
C PRO A 103 19.63 32.82 -42.25
N THR A 104 20.55 32.58 -41.32
CA THR A 104 22.00 32.76 -41.56
C THR A 104 22.62 31.60 -42.33
N LYS A 105 23.62 31.86 -43.20
CA LYS A 105 24.31 30.84 -44.01
C LYS A 105 24.99 29.70 -43.21
N ASN A 106 25.31 29.94 -41.92
CA ASN A 106 25.94 28.95 -41.03
C ASN A 106 24.92 28.03 -40.32
N LYS A 107 23.62 28.26 -40.53
CA LYS A 107 22.52 27.50 -39.92
C LYS A 107 21.94 26.48 -40.91
N PRO A 108 21.29 25.41 -40.42
CA PRO A 108 20.70 24.39 -41.28
C PRO A 108 19.54 24.93 -42.13
N SER A 109 19.15 24.19 -43.17
CA SER A 109 18.05 24.58 -44.06
C SER A 109 16.74 24.82 -43.29
N PRO A 110 15.83 25.69 -43.75
CA PRO A 110 14.54 25.94 -43.07
C PRO A 110 13.71 24.66 -42.87
N ALA A 111 13.78 23.72 -43.81
CA ALA A 111 13.15 22.40 -43.69
C ALA A 111 13.72 21.58 -42.52
N THR A 112 15.03 21.62 -42.32
CA THR A 112 15.72 20.96 -41.20
C THR A 112 15.42 21.64 -39.87
N GLN A 113 15.38 22.98 -39.84
CA GLN A 113 14.96 23.75 -38.66
C GLN A 113 13.53 23.39 -38.23
N ALA A 114 12.60 23.25 -39.19
CA ALA A 114 11.23 22.82 -38.90
C ALA A 114 11.16 21.39 -38.35
N LEU A 115 11.99 20.46 -38.86
CA LEU A 115 12.10 19.09 -38.33
C LEU A 115 12.66 19.06 -36.91
N LEU A 116 13.67 19.87 -36.60
CA LEU A 116 14.24 19.98 -35.25
C LEU A 116 13.25 20.59 -34.26
N LEU A 117 12.45 21.59 -34.67
CA LEU A 117 11.35 22.11 -33.86
C LEU A 117 10.25 21.07 -33.65
N ARG A 118 9.93 20.27 -34.68
CA ARG A 118 9.00 19.13 -34.53
C ARG A 118 9.54 18.12 -33.53
N TRP A 119 10.82 17.78 -33.60
CA TRP A 119 11.46 16.90 -32.63
C TRP A 119 11.40 17.49 -31.22
N LEU A 120 11.65 18.79 -31.05
CA LEU A 120 11.55 19.49 -29.76
C LEU A 120 10.14 19.42 -29.14
N ILE A 121 9.09 19.40 -29.98
CA ILE A 121 7.71 19.16 -29.53
C ILE A 121 7.56 17.74 -29.00
N LEU A 122 8.05 16.73 -29.75
CA LEU A 122 7.95 15.33 -29.39
C LEU A 122 8.73 15.01 -28.11
N VAL A 123 9.89 15.66 -27.90
CA VAL A 123 10.73 15.40 -26.72
C VAL A 123 10.38 16.26 -25.50
N TYR A 124 9.39 17.15 -25.58
CA TYR A 124 9.08 18.11 -24.53
C TYR A 124 8.91 17.47 -23.13
N ASP A 125 8.27 16.31 -23.07
CA ASP A 125 8.04 15.61 -21.80
C ASP A 125 9.28 14.92 -21.22
N PHE A 126 10.33 14.76 -22.02
CA PHE A 126 11.57 14.06 -21.71
C PHE A 126 12.77 14.99 -21.45
N ILE A 127 12.55 16.31 -21.42
CA ILE A 127 13.58 17.31 -21.05
C ILE A 127 13.78 17.31 -19.53
N ASP A 128 15.03 17.48 -19.06
CA ASP A 128 15.39 17.61 -17.64
C ASP A 128 14.71 18.82 -16.96
N ASP A 129 15.03 20.03 -17.42
CA ASP A 129 14.41 21.28 -16.97
C ASP A 129 13.45 21.80 -18.05
N ARG A 130 12.17 21.44 -17.97
CA ARG A 130 11.12 21.96 -18.87
C ARG A 130 11.02 23.49 -18.83
N SER A 131 11.42 24.12 -17.73
CA SER A 131 11.41 25.58 -17.63
C SER A 131 12.53 26.27 -18.40
N HIS A 132 13.51 25.51 -18.87
CA HIS A 132 14.55 26.01 -19.75
C HIS A 132 13.99 26.56 -21.07
N LEU A 133 12.99 25.90 -21.66
CA LEU A 133 12.29 26.42 -22.84
C LEU A 133 11.53 27.72 -22.54
N SER A 134 11.00 27.87 -21.32
CA SER A 134 10.38 29.13 -20.89
C SER A 134 11.40 30.28 -20.77
N LYS A 135 12.66 30.00 -20.43
CA LYS A 135 13.74 31.02 -20.42
C LYS A 135 14.06 31.48 -21.85
N LEU A 136 13.96 30.57 -22.83
CA LEU A 136 14.18 30.84 -24.26
C LEU A 136 12.95 31.39 -24.99
N TYR A 137 11.85 31.66 -24.28
CA TYR A 137 10.57 32.11 -24.86
C TYR A 137 10.73 33.32 -25.77
N ALA A 138 11.53 34.31 -25.37
CA ALA A 138 11.74 35.52 -26.16
C ALA A 138 12.36 35.23 -27.53
N VAL A 139 13.32 34.30 -27.59
CA VAL A 139 14.00 33.91 -28.82
C VAL A 139 13.04 33.17 -29.74
N LEU A 140 12.30 32.19 -29.21
CA LEU A 140 11.29 31.44 -29.97
C LEU A 140 10.19 32.34 -30.53
N PHE A 141 9.73 33.30 -29.73
CA PHE A 141 8.71 34.27 -30.13
C PHE A 141 9.18 35.18 -31.27
N ASN A 142 10.44 35.64 -31.22
CA ASN A 142 11.00 36.52 -32.27
C ASN A 142 11.17 35.80 -33.63
N HIS A 143 11.14 34.47 -33.67
CA HIS A 143 11.24 33.70 -34.91
C HIS A 143 9.88 33.42 -35.58
N LEU A 144 8.76 33.92 -35.02
CA LEU A 144 7.41 33.76 -35.60
C LEU A 144 7.24 34.42 -36.98
N ASP A 145 8.08 35.40 -37.31
CA ASP A 145 8.12 36.05 -38.62
C ASP A 145 8.49 35.08 -39.75
N MET A 146 9.21 34.00 -39.43
CA MET A 146 9.58 32.97 -40.40
C MET A 146 8.41 32.03 -40.68
N ILE A 147 7.71 32.24 -41.81
CA ILE A 147 6.55 31.45 -42.25
C ILE A 147 6.81 29.93 -42.18
N SER A 148 7.99 29.49 -42.63
CA SER A 148 8.37 28.05 -42.64
C SER A 148 8.46 27.39 -41.25
N LEU A 149 8.71 28.17 -40.19
CA LEU A 149 8.85 27.68 -38.80
C LEU A 149 7.64 27.98 -37.93
N ARG A 150 6.73 28.82 -38.43
CA ARG A 150 5.61 29.36 -37.67
C ARG A 150 4.73 28.28 -37.06
N LYS A 151 4.36 27.27 -37.83
CA LYS A 151 3.52 26.15 -37.36
C LYS A 151 4.12 25.42 -36.15
N PRO A 152 5.35 24.87 -36.20
CA PRO A 152 5.95 24.22 -35.04
C PRO A 152 6.29 25.22 -33.91
N LEU A 153 6.65 26.47 -34.20
CA LEU A 153 6.88 27.50 -33.18
C LEU A 153 5.61 27.83 -32.40
N CYS A 154 4.47 28.04 -33.07
CA CYS A 154 3.19 28.31 -32.41
C CYS A 154 2.76 27.13 -31.53
N HIS A 155 3.04 25.89 -31.96
CA HIS A 155 2.77 24.70 -31.17
C HIS A 155 3.62 24.68 -29.88
N ILE A 156 4.94 24.87 -29.98
CA ILE A 156 5.82 24.94 -28.79
C ILE A 156 5.39 26.08 -27.87
N LEU A 157 5.20 27.28 -28.44
CA LEU A 157 4.79 28.47 -27.69
C LEU A 157 3.45 28.24 -26.99
N SER A 158 2.52 27.48 -27.56
CA SER A 158 1.26 27.15 -26.89
C SER A 158 1.47 26.34 -25.61
N PHE A 159 2.46 25.45 -25.56
CA PHE A 159 2.80 24.66 -24.37
C PHE A 159 3.55 25.46 -23.30
N ILE A 160 4.48 26.32 -23.74
CA ILE A 160 5.37 27.05 -22.82
C ILE A 160 4.83 28.43 -22.43
N THR A 161 3.77 28.92 -23.07
CA THR A 161 3.15 30.20 -22.72
C THR A 161 2.55 30.10 -21.32
N ARG A 162 2.92 31.08 -20.49
CA ARG A 162 2.47 31.29 -19.13
C ARG A 162 2.20 32.78 -18.96
N ARG A 163 1.52 33.18 -17.90
CA ARG A 163 1.17 34.60 -17.65
C ARG A 163 2.34 35.58 -17.79
N LYS A 164 3.53 35.22 -17.29
CA LYS A 164 4.76 36.04 -17.38
C LYS A 164 5.24 36.33 -18.81
N HIS A 165 4.84 35.49 -19.77
CA HIS A 165 5.22 35.61 -21.16
C HIS A 165 4.29 36.54 -21.94
N VAL A 166 3.06 36.72 -21.48
CA VAL A 166 2.03 37.55 -22.12
C VAL A 166 2.25 39.02 -21.72
N LYS A 167 2.95 39.77 -22.58
CA LYS A 167 3.25 41.19 -22.41
C LYS A 167 2.57 42.01 -23.51
N PRO A 168 2.18 43.27 -23.26
CA PRO A 168 1.45 44.11 -24.24
C PRO A 168 2.09 44.16 -25.63
N PHE A 169 3.41 44.34 -25.72
CA PHE A 169 4.12 44.38 -27.02
C PHE A 169 4.07 43.05 -27.79
N ARG A 170 3.98 41.90 -27.11
CA ARG A 170 3.86 40.58 -27.76
C ARG A 170 2.44 40.35 -28.25
N ILE A 171 1.44 40.85 -27.53
CA ILE A 171 0.05 40.81 -27.97
C ILE A 171 -0.09 41.62 -29.26
N GLN A 172 0.48 42.83 -29.29
CA GLN A 172 0.48 43.69 -30.48
C GLN A 172 1.15 43.01 -31.67
N MET A 173 2.38 42.50 -31.51
CA MET A 173 3.09 41.76 -32.57
C MET A 173 2.31 40.54 -33.07
N LEU A 174 1.68 39.78 -32.16
CA LEU A 174 0.89 38.61 -32.54
C LEU A 174 -0.39 39.00 -33.31
N MET A 175 -1.05 40.10 -32.94
CA MET A 175 -2.20 40.64 -33.66
C MET A 175 -1.81 41.17 -35.05
N GLU A 176 -0.65 41.85 -35.17
CA GLU A 176 -0.10 42.30 -36.45
C GLU A 176 0.22 41.11 -37.38
N LEU A 177 0.79 40.02 -36.86
CA LEU A 177 1.05 38.79 -37.62
C LEU A 177 -0.23 38.08 -38.08
N VAL A 178 -1.27 38.04 -37.24
CA VAL A 178 -2.59 37.50 -37.61
C VAL A 178 -3.26 38.37 -38.67
N GLY A 179 -3.20 39.70 -38.50
CA GLY A 179 -3.75 40.66 -39.46
C GLY A 179 -3.07 40.60 -40.83
N THR A 180 -1.73 40.49 -40.86
CA THR A 180 -0.95 40.35 -42.09
C THR A 180 -1.24 39.03 -42.83
N SER A 181 -1.63 37.99 -42.10
CA SER A 181 -1.96 36.66 -42.65
C SER A 181 -3.44 36.50 -43.03
N GLY A 182 -4.25 37.57 -42.96
CA GLY A 182 -5.66 37.56 -43.35
C GLY A 182 -6.59 36.68 -42.48
N GLY A 183 -6.12 36.20 -41.33
CA GLY A 183 -6.89 35.30 -40.45
C GLY A 183 -6.92 33.82 -40.87
N ASP A 184 -6.26 33.44 -41.97
CA ASP A 184 -6.22 32.05 -42.47
C ASP A 184 -5.25 31.14 -41.71
N ASP A 185 -4.32 31.74 -40.94
CA ASP A 185 -3.29 31.03 -40.18
C ASP A 185 -3.83 30.54 -38.82
N LYS A 186 -4.44 29.34 -38.84
CA LYS A 186 -5.11 28.70 -37.69
C LYS A 186 -4.17 28.52 -36.49
N GLU A 187 -2.88 28.34 -36.76
CA GLU A 187 -1.84 28.16 -35.75
C GLU A 187 -1.57 29.45 -34.96
N LEU A 188 -1.49 30.61 -35.62
CA LEU A 188 -1.36 31.91 -34.93
C LEU A 188 -2.62 32.27 -34.13
N VAL A 189 -3.79 32.01 -34.70
CA VAL A 189 -5.08 32.22 -34.00
C VAL A 189 -5.18 31.36 -32.75
N SER A 190 -4.66 30.12 -32.80
CA SER A 190 -4.60 29.22 -31.64
C SER A 190 -3.66 29.73 -30.56
N LEU A 191 -2.49 30.28 -30.92
CA LEU A 191 -1.58 30.92 -29.97
C LEU A 191 -2.20 32.20 -29.35
N LEU A 192 -2.91 33.00 -30.15
CA LEU A 192 -3.62 34.19 -29.67
C LEU A 192 -4.72 33.83 -28.65
N ARG A 193 -5.38 32.68 -28.83
CA ARG A 193 -6.33 32.15 -27.84
C ARG A 193 -5.66 31.80 -26.51
N VAL A 194 -4.47 31.19 -26.55
CA VAL A 194 -3.69 30.92 -25.32
C VAL A 194 -3.35 32.24 -24.62
N PHE A 195 -3.02 33.31 -25.35
CA PHE A 195 -2.80 34.64 -24.78
C PHE A 195 -4.10 35.23 -24.19
N LYS A 196 -5.24 35.06 -24.88
CA LYS A 196 -6.57 35.51 -24.43
C LYS A 196 -6.98 34.88 -23.09
N ASN A 197 -6.62 33.62 -22.84
CA ASN A 197 -6.86 32.97 -21.55
C ASN A 197 -6.18 33.70 -20.36
N TYR A 198 -5.10 34.44 -20.61
CA TYR A 198 -4.38 35.20 -19.58
C TYR A 198 -4.79 36.69 -19.51
N TYR A 199 -5.23 37.27 -20.63
CA TYR A 199 -5.66 38.68 -20.74
C TYR A 199 -6.89 38.81 -21.69
N PRO A 200 -8.11 38.52 -21.20
CA PRO A 200 -9.31 38.53 -22.04
C PRO A 200 -9.74 39.94 -22.49
N ASP A 201 -9.42 40.98 -21.70
CA ASP A 201 -9.90 42.35 -21.92
C ASP A 201 -9.15 43.11 -23.03
N VAL A 202 -7.94 42.66 -23.37
CA VAL A 202 -7.06 43.32 -24.36
C VAL A 202 -7.27 42.76 -25.77
N ILE A 203 -7.78 41.53 -25.88
CA ILE A 203 -7.94 40.80 -27.16
C ILE A 203 -9.43 40.78 -27.51
N VAL A 204 -9.89 41.84 -28.16
CA VAL A 204 -11.29 42.03 -28.61
C VAL A 204 -11.52 41.23 -29.91
N GLY A 205 -12.41 40.24 -29.87
CA GLY A 205 -12.75 39.34 -30.97
C GLY A 205 -12.88 37.88 -30.52
N ASP A 206 -13.82 37.12 -31.10
CA ASP A 206 -14.04 35.70 -30.74
C ASP A 206 -13.35 34.77 -31.75
N PRO A 207 -12.18 34.18 -31.43
CA PRO A 207 -11.60 33.13 -32.24
C PRO A 207 -12.38 31.82 -31.96
N GLY A 208 -13.60 31.71 -32.52
CA GLY A 208 -14.58 30.59 -32.51
C GLY A 208 -14.42 29.40 -31.55
N ARG A 209 -15.54 28.93 -30.97
CA ARG A 209 -15.69 27.92 -29.88
C ARG A 209 -15.07 26.50 -30.01
N LYS A 210 -14.17 26.20 -30.95
CA LYS A 210 -13.52 24.86 -31.05
C LYS A 210 -12.10 24.91 -30.46
N GLY A 211 -11.73 23.92 -29.63
CA GLY A 211 -10.49 23.83 -28.82
C GLY A 211 -9.15 24.06 -29.53
N LEU A 212 -8.02 23.90 -28.81
CA LEU A 212 -6.66 24.09 -29.37
C LEU A 212 -6.48 23.27 -30.66
N PHE A 213 -6.08 23.90 -31.77
CA PHE A 213 -5.98 23.24 -33.09
C PHE A 213 -4.77 22.29 -33.20
N PHE A 214 -3.80 22.38 -32.30
CA PHE A 214 -2.57 21.60 -32.36
C PHE A 214 -2.83 20.14 -31.98
N LYS A 215 -2.73 19.24 -32.95
CA LYS A 215 -2.73 17.78 -32.75
C LYS A 215 -1.31 17.31 -32.42
N HIS A 216 -1.20 16.25 -31.60
CA HIS A 216 0.09 15.62 -31.30
C HIS A 216 0.77 15.18 -32.61
N PRO A 217 2.04 15.57 -32.88
CA PRO A 217 2.64 15.39 -34.20
C PRO A 217 2.88 13.93 -34.59
N ASP A 218 3.11 13.04 -33.61
CA ASP A 218 3.36 11.61 -33.82
C ASP A 218 3.21 10.81 -32.51
N PRO A 219 2.01 10.28 -32.17
CA PRO A 219 1.80 9.59 -30.90
C PRO A 219 2.51 8.23 -30.83
N GLU A 220 2.70 7.54 -31.96
CA GLU A 220 3.41 6.26 -32.02
C GLU A 220 4.89 6.43 -31.65
N TRP A 221 5.50 7.51 -32.14
CA TRP A 221 6.87 7.88 -31.79
C TRP A 221 7.07 8.09 -30.29
N THR A 222 6.15 8.82 -29.63
CA THR A 222 6.25 9.11 -28.19
C THR A 222 6.05 7.85 -27.33
N THR A 223 5.15 6.95 -27.75
CA THR A 223 4.98 5.64 -27.10
C THR A 223 6.26 4.81 -27.19
N HIS A 224 6.91 4.81 -28.35
CA HIS A 224 8.16 4.10 -28.56
C HIS A 224 9.32 4.66 -27.72
N VAL A 225 9.52 5.98 -27.64
CA VAL A 225 10.53 6.58 -26.74
C VAL A 225 10.30 6.17 -25.29
N ARG A 226 9.04 6.14 -24.85
CA ARG A 226 8.70 5.76 -23.48
C ARG A 226 9.13 4.33 -23.18
N GLN A 227 8.85 3.39 -24.08
CA GLN A 227 9.29 2.00 -23.97
C GLN A 227 10.82 1.89 -23.92
N VAL A 228 11.53 2.63 -24.78
CA VAL A 228 13.00 2.66 -24.79
C VAL A 228 13.57 3.21 -23.47
N GLN A 229 12.99 4.28 -22.93
CA GLN A 229 13.42 4.83 -21.63
C GLN A 229 13.06 3.92 -20.46
N GLU A 230 11.90 3.26 -20.49
CA GLU A 230 11.46 2.32 -19.45
C GLU A 230 12.37 1.09 -19.41
N LEU A 231 12.68 0.49 -20.57
CA LEU A 231 13.64 -0.61 -20.69
C LEU A 231 15.06 -0.22 -20.26
N ASN A 232 15.46 1.03 -20.47
CA ASN A 232 16.76 1.54 -20.04
C ASN A 232 16.78 1.88 -18.54
N LEU A 233 15.66 2.36 -18.00
CA LEU A 233 15.47 2.63 -16.58
C LEU A 233 15.46 1.33 -15.77
N GLU A 234 14.73 0.30 -16.23
CA GLU A 234 14.68 -1.03 -15.61
C GLU A 234 16.06 -1.71 -15.56
N ARG A 235 16.91 -1.47 -16.59
CA ARG A 235 18.31 -1.95 -16.59
C ARG A 235 19.22 -1.18 -15.64
N THR A 236 18.93 0.08 -15.36
CA THR A 236 19.85 0.99 -14.64
C THR A 236 19.42 1.22 -13.18
N GLN A 237 18.14 1.09 -12.87
CA GLN A 237 17.54 1.38 -11.57
C GLN A 237 16.35 0.45 -11.31
N GLY A 238 16.45 -0.39 -10.27
CA GLY A 238 15.28 -1.02 -9.69
C GLY A 238 14.26 0.03 -9.24
N VAL A 239 13.00 -0.18 -9.62
CA VAL A 239 11.74 0.37 -9.09
C VAL A 239 11.87 1.67 -8.25
N GLY A 240 11.58 2.83 -8.86
CA GLY A 240 11.09 3.99 -8.09
C GLY A 240 11.45 5.37 -8.62
N SER A 241 10.56 5.99 -9.41
CA SER A 241 10.52 7.45 -9.52
C SER A 241 9.08 7.93 -9.72
N THR A 242 8.48 8.46 -8.66
CA THR A 242 7.21 9.19 -8.70
C THR A 242 7.49 10.67 -8.89
N SER A 243 6.93 11.28 -9.94
CA SER A 243 7.10 12.71 -10.20
C SER A 243 6.42 13.57 -9.13
N PHE A 244 7.12 14.56 -8.57
CA PHE A 244 6.62 15.48 -7.53
C PHE A 244 5.54 16.47 -8.01
N GLN A 245 5.17 16.46 -9.30
CA GLN A 245 4.24 17.42 -9.89
C GLN A 245 2.83 16.86 -10.00
N VAL A 246 1.82 17.70 -9.78
CA VAL A 246 0.41 17.40 -10.08
C VAL A 246 0.27 17.23 -11.60
N VAL A 247 0.25 15.98 -12.07
CA VAL A 247 0.18 15.65 -13.50
C VAL A 247 -1.23 15.87 -14.01
N HIS A 248 -1.40 16.80 -14.95
CA HIS A 248 -2.67 16.98 -15.64
C HIS A 248 -2.93 15.79 -16.57
N ARG A 249 -3.88 14.93 -16.20
CA ARG A 249 -4.27 13.75 -17.01
C ARG A 249 -5.23 14.08 -18.16
N GLY A 250 -5.40 15.36 -18.50
CA GLY A 250 -6.39 15.86 -19.47
C GLY A 250 -6.26 15.42 -20.94
N LEU A 251 -5.37 14.48 -21.27
CA LEU A 251 -5.30 13.85 -22.61
C LEU A 251 -5.80 12.40 -22.64
N VAL A 252 -6.05 11.78 -21.48
CA VAL A 252 -6.59 10.41 -21.39
C VAL A 252 -8.09 10.50 -21.17
N LYS A 253 -8.88 9.74 -21.93
CA LYS A 253 -10.33 9.63 -21.70
C LYS A 253 -10.55 9.00 -20.32
N ARG A 254 -11.02 9.80 -19.36
CA ARG A 254 -11.44 9.34 -18.02
C ARG A 254 -12.73 8.53 -18.13
N SER A 255 -12.93 7.60 -17.20
CA SER A 255 -14.22 6.91 -17.09
C SER A 255 -15.32 7.90 -16.65
N LYS A 256 -16.59 7.54 -16.86
CA LYS A 256 -17.72 8.37 -16.41
C LYS A 256 -17.66 8.62 -14.90
N VAL A 257 -17.39 7.57 -14.13
CA VAL A 257 -17.28 7.61 -12.66
C VAL A 257 -16.10 8.47 -12.21
N GLU A 258 -14.95 8.38 -12.87
CA GLU A 258 -13.81 9.23 -12.53
C GLU A 258 -14.10 10.71 -12.76
N THR A 259 -15.04 11.08 -13.64
CA THR A 259 -15.35 12.49 -13.95
C THR A 259 -16.03 13.22 -12.78
N ILE A 260 -16.57 12.48 -11.79
CA ILE A 260 -17.18 13.03 -10.57
C ILE A 260 -16.18 13.91 -9.80
N VAL A 261 -14.93 13.47 -9.70
CA VAL A 261 -13.86 14.23 -9.03
C VAL A 261 -12.97 14.91 -10.07
N PRO A 262 -13.05 16.24 -10.22
CA PRO A 262 -12.25 16.98 -11.19
C PRO A 262 -10.76 16.92 -10.88
N ASP A 263 -9.92 17.17 -11.89
CA ASP A 263 -8.48 17.35 -11.69
C ASP A 263 -8.20 18.60 -10.82
N VAL A 264 -7.10 18.58 -10.05
CA VAL A 264 -6.67 19.72 -9.25
C VAL A 264 -6.40 20.91 -10.15
N GLN A 265 -7.22 21.95 -9.98
CA GLN A 265 -7.15 23.19 -10.76
C GLN A 265 -7.40 24.41 -9.87
N THR A 266 -6.45 25.34 -9.87
CA THR A 266 -6.56 26.65 -9.22
C THR A 266 -6.59 27.74 -10.29
N SER A 267 -7.67 28.53 -10.29
CA SER A 267 -7.81 29.67 -11.20
C SER A 267 -7.56 30.96 -10.44
N ARG A 268 -7.13 32.02 -11.15
CA ARG A 268 -7.00 33.38 -10.60
C ARG A 268 -6.02 33.55 -9.42
N VAL A 269 -4.92 32.79 -9.41
CA VAL A 269 -3.88 32.88 -8.37
C VAL A 269 -3.32 34.31 -8.27
N ALA A 270 -3.27 34.84 -7.05
CA ALA A 270 -2.70 36.16 -6.77
C ALA A 270 -1.19 36.19 -7.08
N ARG A 271 -0.62 37.35 -7.48
CA ARG A 271 0.80 37.44 -7.90
C ARG A 271 1.81 37.04 -6.82
N ASN A 272 1.41 37.08 -5.56
CA ASN A 272 2.22 36.70 -4.39
C ASN A 272 1.98 35.25 -3.92
N ARG A 273 1.02 34.53 -4.53
CA ARG A 273 0.64 33.16 -4.20
C ARG A 273 1.06 32.18 -5.30
N THR A 274 1.13 30.91 -4.96
CA THR A 274 1.54 29.81 -5.84
C THR A 274 0.44 28.76 -5.83
N SER A 275 0.17 28.10 -6.95
CA SER A 275 -0.78 27.00 -6.96
C SER A 275 -0.09 25.64 -6.77
N LEU A 276 -0.85 24.62 -6.38
CA LEU A 276 -0.30 23.27 -6.17
C LEU A 276 0.29 22.69 -7.47
N GLU A 277 -0.26 23.07 -8.63
CA GLU A 277 0.20 22.66 -9.95
C GLU A 277 1.52 23.29 -10.37
N GLU A 278 1.90 24.42 -9.76
CA GLU A 278 3.15 25.14 -10.05
C GLU A 278 4.35 24.60 -9.25
N LEU A 279 4.11 23.71 -8.30
CA LEU A 279 5.14 23.08 -7.48
C LEU A 279 5.98 22.10 -8.30
N ARG A 280 7.29 22.03 -8.01
CA ARG A 280 8.27 21.28 -8.83
C ARG A 280 9.11 20.30 -8.05
N ASN A 281 9.45 20.66 -6.82
CA ASN A 281 10.26 19.87 -5.91
C ASN A 281 9.87 20.21 -4.46
N VAL A 282 10.38 19.40 -3.54
CA VAL A 282 10.12 19.52 -2.11
C VAL A 282 10.54 20.90 -1.59
N ASP A 283 11.70 21.40 -2.02
CA ASP A 283 12.21 22.72 -1.57
C ASP A 283 11.25 23.85 -1.94
N HIS A 284 10.74 23.85 -3.17
CA HIS A 284 9.77 24.85 -3.63
C HIS A 284 8.42 24.74 -2.90
N PHE A 285 8.03 23.53 -2.47
CA PHE A 285 6.84 23.33 -1.66
C PHE A 285 7.00 23.92 -0.25
N ILE A 286 8.13 23.66 0.40
CA ILE A 286 8.41 24.17 1.75
C ILE A 286 8.56 25.70 1.75
N GLU A 287 9.27 26.28 0.78
CA GLU A 287 9.45 27.73 0.65
C GLU A 287 8.15 28.52 0.42
N ARG A 288 7.13 27.86 -0.14
CA ARG A 288 5.86 28.47 -0.53
C ARG A 288 4.67 27.97 0.27
N LEU A 289 4.90 27.18 1.33
CA LEU A 289 3.86 26.51 2.10
C LEU A 289 2.75 27.47 2.57
N ASP A 290 3.13 28.66 3.03
CA ASP A 290 2.25 29.74 3.50
C ASP A 290 1.55 30.53 2.38
N LYS A 291 2.01 30.37 1.14
CA LYS A 291 1.58 31.14 -0.04
C LYS A 291 0.82 30.28 -1.04
N ILE A 292 0.52 29.02 -0.71
CA ILE A 292 -0.24 28.15 -1.59
C ILE A 292 -1.72 28.57 -1.59
N GLU A 293 -2.28 28.71 -2.79
CA GLU A 293 -3.69 29.02 -2.98
C GLU A 293 -4.51 27.74 -3.22
N LEU A 294 -5.63 27.61 -2.51
CA LEU A 294 -6.49 26.43 -2.57
C LEU A 294 -7.10 26.23 -3.97
N PRO A 295 -7.26 24.99 -4.44
CA PRO A 295 -7.97 24.70 -5.69
C PRO A 295 -9.40 25.24 -5.71
N ASN A 296 -9.90 25.49 -6.93
CA ASN A 296 -11.28 25.93 -7.12
C ASN A 296 -12.26 24.84 -6.66
N GLN A 297 -11.96 23.58 -7.00
CA GLN A 297 -12.74 22.41 -6.64
C GLN A 297 -12.00 21.63 -5.56
N ILE A 298 -12.39 21.82 -4.30
CA ILE A 298 -11.64 21.28 -3.16
C ILE A 298 -11.62 19.75 -3.15
N ILE A 299 -12.67 19.07 -3.62
CA ILE A 299 -12.72 17.60 -3.70
C ILE A 299 -11.55 16.98 -4.50
N SER A 300 -10.97 17.72 -5.44
CA SER A 300 -9.79 17.27 -6.19
C SER A 300 -8.57 17.00 -5.29
N THR A 301 -8.51 17.62 -4.10
CA THR A 301 -7.42 17.41 -3.15
C THR A 301 -7.47 16.06 -2.47
N ILE A 302 -8.64 15.44 -2.37
CA ILE A 302 -8.78 14.07 -1.85
C ILE A 302 -8.15 13.06 -2.83
N ALA A 303 -8.16 13.32 -4.14
CA ALA A 303 -7.64 12.39 -5.13
C ALA A 303 -6.13 12.56 -5.40
N ASP A 304 -5.54 13.72 -5.12
CA ASP A 304 -4.14 14.03 -5.40
C ASP A 304 -3.26 13.96 -4.14
N GLY A 305 -2.20 13.14 -4.18
CA GLY A 305 -1.33 12.92 -3.02
C GLY A 305 -0.49 14.14 -2.59
N LEU A 306 -0.18 15.09 -3.49
CA LEU A 306 0.52 16.32 -3.09
C LEU A 306 -0.46 17.28 -2.40
N ALA A 307 -1.69 17.37 -2.88
CA ALA A 307 -2.74 18.14 -2.26
C ALA A 307 -3.11 17.60 -0.87
N GLN A 308 -3.21 16.27 -0.71
CA GLN A 308 -3.39 15.65 0.61
C GLN A 308 -2.26 16.03 1.59
N LYS A 309 -1.00 16.00 1.14
CA LYS A 309 0.16 16.43 1.94
C LYS A 309 0.05 17.88 2.38
N TYR A 310 -0.38 18.77 1.48
CA TYR A 310 -0.60 20.16 1.79
C TYR A 310 -1.68 20.36 2.86
N LEU A 311 -2.84 19.71 2.71
CA LEU A 311 -3.93 19.79 3.68
C LEU A 311 -3.50 19.28 5.06
N PHE A 312 -2.80 18.15 5.10
CA PHE A 312 -2.31 17.56 6.34
C PHE A 312 -1.21 18.38 7.04
N LEU A 313 -0.41 19.16 6.31
CA LEU A 313 0.66 19.95 6.94
C LEU A 313 0.21 21.33 7.38
N VAL A 314 -0.68 21.96 6.62
CA VAL A 314 -1.09 23.36 6.84
C VAL A 314 -2.39 23.47 7.63
N HIS A 315 -3.26 22.45 7.57
CA HIS A 315 -4.60 22.43 8.17
C HIS A 315 -5.40 23.73 7.94
N PRO A 316 -5.60 24.17 6.69
CA PRO A 316 -6.39 25.36 6.43
C PRO A 316 -7.88 25.10 6.71
N GLU A 317 -8.42 25.69 7.78
CA GLU A 317 -9.84 25.53 8.20
C GLU A 317 -10.84 25.73 7.04
N VAL A 318 -10.61 26.75 6.21
CA VAL A 318 -11.44 27.05 5.03
C VAL A 318 -11.47 25.90 4.01
N ALA A 319 -10.40 25.12 3.91
CA ALA A 319 -10.38 23.96 3.03
C ALA A 319 -11.20 22.80 3.59
N ASP A 320 -11.12 22.57 4.91
CA ASP A 320 -11.86 21.52 5.60
C ASP A 320 -13.37 21.81 5.55
N ASP A 321 -13.79 23.05 5.82
CA ASP A 321 -15.19 23.48 5.71
C ASP A 321 -15.72 23.29 4.27
N ARG A 322 -14.99 23.80 3.27
CA ARG A 322 -15.39 23.65 1.85
C ARG A 322 -15.47 22.19 1.42
N LEU A 323 -14.58 21.34 1.95
CA LEU A 323 -14.55 19.93 1.64
C LEU A 323 -15.74 19.20 2.27
N ASN A 324 -16.01 19.49 3.54
CA ASN A 324 -17.18 18.97 4.25
C ASN A 324 -18.49 19.41 3.57
N ASP A 325 -18.64 20.68 3.21
CA ASP A 325 -19.82 21.19 2.51
C ASP A 325 -20.06 20.48 1.17
N TRP A 326 -19.00 20.30 0.37
CA TRP A 326 -19.10 19.61 -0.91
C TRP A 326 -19.48 18.14 -0.72
N LEU A 327 -18.81 17.45 0.22
CA LEU A 327 -19.09 16.05 0.53
C LEU A 327 -20.51 15.88 1.06
N GLN A 328 -20.99 16.77 1.92
CA GLN A 328 -22.34 16.71 2.47
C GLN A 328 -23.39 16.87 1.37
N ALA A 329 -23.20 17.80 0.43
CA ALA A 329 -24.09 17.96 -0.72
C ALA A 329 -24.11 16.70 -1.59
N PHE A 330 -22.93 16.19 -1.99
CA PHE A 330 -22.81 14.98 -2.79
C PHE A 330 -23.44 13.75 -2.12
N LEU A 331 -23.17 13.53 -0.83
CA LEU A 331 -23.67 12.38 -0.08
C LEU A 331 -25.18 12.47 0.18
N SER A 332 -25.73 13.68 0.34
CA SER A 332 -27.18 13.88 0.47
C SER A 332 -27.92 13.52 -0.81
N ASP A 333 -27.41 13.96 -1.97
CA ASP A 333 -27.97 13.60 -3.28
C ASP A 333 -27.98 12.07 -3.45
N HIS A 334 -26.86 11.40 -3.17
CA HIS A 334 -26.77 9.94 -3.26
C HIS A 334 -27.61 9.19 -2.21
N PHE A 335 -27.87 9.78 -1.05
CA PHE A 335 -28.76 9.20 -0.05
C PHE A 335 -30.21 9.17 -0.54
N GLU A 336 -30.67 10.21 -1.25
CA GLU A 336 -31.99 10.24 -1.88
C GLU A 336 -32.11 9.15 -2.95
N TYR A 337 -31.10 8.98 -3.81
CA TYR A 337 -31.09 7.95 -4.86
C TYR A 337 -30.92 6.51 -4.35
N ALA A 338 -30.30 6.32 -3.19
CA ALA A 338 -30.14 4.99 -2.60
C ALA A 338 -31.48 4.31 -2.25
N GLN A 339 -32.56 5.09 -2.09
CA GLN A 339 -33.91 4.56 -1.89
C GLN A 339 -34.51 3.96 -3.17
N ASP A 340 -34.01 4.36 -4.35
CA ASP A 340 -34.54 4.00 -5.66
C ASP A 340 -33.74 2.86 -6.35
N PHE A 341 -32.68 2.33 -5.72
CA PHE A 341 -31.86 1.19 -6.18
C PHE A 341 -31.29 1.34 -7.61
N ASP A 342 -30.63 2.46 -7.91
CA ASP A 342 -29.94 2.68 -9.19
C ASP A 342 -28.46 2.20 -9.17
N ASP A 343 -28.09 1.32 -10.11
CA ASP A 343 -26.74 0.75 -10.25
C ASP A 343 -25.67 1.84 -10.50
N GLU A 344 -25.99 2.91 -11.24
CA GLU A 344 -25.03 4.02 -11.50
C GLU A 344 -24.73 4.82 -10.23
N GLY A 345 -25.71 4.91 -9.31
CA GLY A 345 -25.56 5.50 -7.98
C GLY A 345 -24.63 4.71 -7.06
N VAL A 346 -24.64 3.38 -7.16
CA VAL A 346 -23.78 2.50 -6.35
C VAL A 346 -22.32 2.62 -6.77
N GLU A 347 -22.02 2.63 -8.07
CA GLU A 347 -20.64 2.77 -8.57
C GLU A 347 -20.03 4.13 -8.25
N SER A 348 -20.83 5.21 -8.39
CA SER A 348 -20.40 6.58 -8.09
C SER A 348 -20.11 6.79 -6.61
N LEU A 349 -20.99 6.30 -5.73
CA LEU A 349 -20.76 6.29 -4.28
C LEU A 349 -19.52 5.44 -3.94
N GLY A 350 -19.37 4.27 -4.56
CA GLY A 350 -18.21 3.38 -4.35
C GLY A 350 -16.87 4.03 -4.66
N TYR A 351 -16.81 4.80 -5.76
CA TYR A 351 -15.62 5.56 -6.12
C TYR A 351 -15.28 6.64 -5.08
N VAL A 352 -16.27 7.41 -4.62
CA VAL A 352 -16.06 8.46 -3.61
C VAL A 352 -15.72 7.88 -2.25
N LEU A 353 -16.34 6.76 -1.84
CA LEU A 353 -15.97 6.01 -0.63
C LEU A 353 -14.52 5.52 -0.70
N THR A 354 -14.09 4.99 -1.84
CA THR A 354 -12.70 4.54 -2.03
C THR A 354 -11.70 5.70 -1.89
N LEU A 355 -12.03 6.86 -2.46
CA LEU A 355 -11.24 8.08 -2.29
C LEU A 355 -11.22 8.56 -0.83
N ALA A 356 -12.35 8.49 -0.13
CA ALA A 356 -12.47 8.84 1.27
C ALA A 356 -11.66 7.89 2.17
N VAL A 357 -11.64 6.59 1.88
CA VAL A 357 -10.79 5.61 2.57
C VAL A 357 -9.32 5.94 2.39
N ASN A 358 -8.88 6.26 1.17
CA ASN A 358 -7.50 6.65 0.91
C ASN A 358 -7.11 7.92 1.66
N TYR A 359 -8.02 8.91 1.68
CA TYR A 359 -7.85 10.12 2.47
C TYR A 359 -7.79 9.83 3.97
N ALA A 360 -8.71 9.03 4.51
CA ALA A 360 -8.75 8.66 5.92
C ALA A 360 -7.51 7.85 6.34
N ARG A 361 -7.04 6.93 5.48
CA ARG A 361 -5.76 6.23 5.66
C ARG A 361 -4.58 7.17 5.71
N TYR A 362 -4.59 8.25 4.92
CA TYR A 362 -3.52 9.24 4.90
C TYR A 362 -3.60 10.19 6.12
N ALA A 363 -4.74 10.84 6.32
CA ALA A 363 -4.98 11.83 7.37
C ALA A 363 -5.23 11.23 8.76
N LYS A 364 -5.47 9.92 8.85
CA LYS A 364 -5.85 9.17 10.07
C LYS A 364 -7.17 9.63 10.72
N MET A 365 -7.96 10.42 9.99
CA MET A 365 -9.26 10.94 10.40
C MET A 365 -10.27 10.83 9.27
N ILE A 366 -11.52 10.60 9.64
CA ILE A 366 -12.66 10.57 8.71
C ILE A 366 -13.27 11.99 8.62
N PRO A 367 -13.62 12.50 7.43
CA PRO A 367 -14.33 13.77 7.31
C PRO A 367 -15.73 13.72 7.94
N ASP A 368 -16.16 14.81 8.57
CA ASP A 368 -17.43 14.87 9.33
C ASP A 368 -18.67 14.63 8.45
N ALA A 369 -18.60 15.00 7.18
CA ALA A 369 -19.66 14.72 6.21
C ALA A 369 -19.93 13.21 6.08
N PHE A 370 -18.88 12.38 6.11
CA PHE A 370 -19.04 10.92 6.08
C PHE A 370 -19.58 10.37 7.40
N LEU A 371 -19.22 10.94 8.55
CA LEU A 371 -19.80 10.52 9.83
C LEU A 371 -21.31 10.71 9.83
N SER A 372 -21.77 11.89 9.42
CA SER A 372 -23.20 12.22 9.33
C SER A 372 -23.91 11.30 8.34
N PHE A 373 -23.33 11.10 7.16
CA PHE A 373 -23.87 10.20 6.14
C PHE A 373 -23.96 8.75 6.64
N LEU A 374 -22.91 8.19 7.24
CA LEU A 374 -22.88 6.80 7.71
C LEU A 374 -23.99 6.53 8.75
N LYS A 375 -24.23 7.47 9.68
CA LYS A 375 -25.32 7.35 10.66
C LYS A 375 -26.70 7.29 10.01
N SER A 376 -26.91 7.99 8.89
CA SER A 376 -28.18 7.96 8.15
C SER A 376 -28.29 6.80 7.16
N TYR A 377 -27.19 6.41 6.54
CA TYR A 377 -27.15 5.44 5.44
C TYR A 377 -27.13 3.98 5.92
N ILE A 378 -26.38 3.65 6.98
CA ILE A 378 -26.27 2.26 7.47
C ILE A 378 -27.63 1.63 7.81
N PRO A 379 -28.61 2.33 8.43
CA PRO A 379 -29.93 1.75 8.71
C PRO A 379 -30.73 1.29 7.48
N ILE A 380 -30.45 1.84 6.30
CA ILE A 380 -31.11 1.47 5.03
C ILE A 380 -30.19 0.65 4.10
N TRP A 381 -28.95 0.41 4.52
CA TRP A 381 -27.95 -0.28 3.71
C TRP A 381 -28.22 -1.78 3.62
N ASN A 382 -28.00 -2.36 2.45
CA ASN A 382 -28.29 -3.78 2.16
C ASN A 382 -27.22 -4.76 2.64
N GLY A 383 -26.12 -4.29 3.23
CA GLY A 383 -25.03 -5.14 3.71
C GLY A 383 -24.06 -5.67 2.64
N LEU A 384 -24.32 -5.38 1.36
CA LEU A 384 -23.59 -5.93 0.21
C LEU A 384 -22.85 -4.85 -0.60
N ASP A 385 -23.52 -3.74 -0.91
CA ASP A 385 -22.97 -2.72 -1.80
C ASP A 385 -21.85 -1.95 -1.14
N ASN A 386 -20.75 -1.73 -1.88
CA ASN A 386 -19.58 -1.00 -1.39
C ASN A 386 -19.06 -1.48 -0.02
N ARG A 387 -19.27 -2.76 0.29
CA ARG A 387 -18.97 -3.37 1.58
C ARG A 387 -17.54 -3.10 2.04
N GLN A 388 -16.55 -3.39 1.20
CA GLN A 388 -15.14 -3.22 1.55
C GLN A 388 -14.79 -1.76 1.87
N PRO A 389 -15.06 -0.76 1.00
CA PRO A 389 -14.86 0.65 1.34
C PRO A 389 -15.59 1.11 2.61
N MET A 390 -16.82 0.62 2.86
CA MET A 390 -17.58 0.93 4.07
C MET A 390 -16.85 0.45 5.33
N PHE A 391 -16.42 -0.81 5.36
CA PHE A 391 -15.66 -1.36 6.48
C PHE A 391 -14.32 -0.64 6.71
N GLU A 392 -13.59 -0.36 5.64
CA GLU A 392 -12.32 0.35 5.70
C GLU A 392 -12.47 1.80 6.19
N LEU A 393 -13.59 2.44 5.88
CA LEU A 393 -13.89 3.79 6.37
C LEU A 393 -14.30 3.78 7.85
N LEU A 394 -15.10 2.79 8.26
CA LEU A 394 -15.53 2.60 9.66
C LEU A 394 -14.36 2.33 10.62
N GLU A 395 -13.23 1.80 10.13
CA GLU A 395 -12.00 1.67 10.94
C GLU A 395 -11.54 3.02 11.53
N TYR A 396 -11.86 4.14 10.87
CA TYR A 396 -11.39 5.48 11.26
C TYR A 396 -12.36 6.27 12.16
N LEU A 397 -13.47 5.65 12.61
CA LEU A 397 -14.44 6.31 13.49
C LEU A 397 -13.76 6.99 14.70
N PRO A 398 -14.23 8.18 15.11
CA PRO A 398 -13.74 8.85 16.30
C PRO A 398 -14.13 8.08 17.56
N ILE A 399 -13.36 8.28 18.63
CA ILE A 399 -13.68 7.71 19.94
C ILE A 399 -14.83 8.51 20.55
N GLU A 400 -16.02 7.92 20.57
CA GLU A 400 -17.23 8.49 21.15
C GLU A 400 -17.79 7.60 22.27
N ASN A 401 -18.91 8.00 22.87
CA ASN A 401 -19.63 7.16 23.81
C ASN A 401 -20.11 5.87 23.11
N TYR A 402 -19.82 4.72 23.71
CA TYR A 402 -20.16 3.42 23.14
C TYR A 402 -21.65 3.24 22.88
N ASP A 403 -22.52 3.70 23.77
CA ASP A 403 -23.97 3.54 23.63
C ASP A 403 -24.51 4.37 22.46
N ALA A 404 -23.95 5.56 22.23
CA ALA A 404 -24.28 6.39 21.06
C ALA A 404 -23.85 5.70 19.76
N LEU A 405 -22.60 5.22 19.68
CA LEU A 405 -22.10 4.49 18.51
C LEU A 405 -22.86 3.18 18.28
N ARG A 406 -23.29 2.50 19.36
CA ARG A 406 -24.08 1.28 19.24
C ARG A 406 -25.43 1.55 18.60
N ASN A 407 -26.13 2.60 19.04
CA ASN A 407 -27.45 2.95 18.52
C ASN A 407 -27.37 3.50 17.08
N ASP A 408 -26.41 4.38 16.82
CA ASP A 408 -26.31 5.09 15.55
C ASP A 408 -25.68 4.25 14.43
N ILE A 409 -24.73 3.36 14.75
CA ILE A 409 -23.87 2.69 13.76
C ILE A 409 -23.83 1.18 13.97
N PHE A 410 -23.37 0.69 15.13
CA PHE A 410 -23.03 -0.74 15.25
C PHE A 410 -24.25 -1.66 15.22
N ALA A 411 -25.35 -1.32 15.89
CA ALA A 411 -26.55 -2.17 15.88
C ALA A 411 -27.22 -2.23 14.50
N PRO A 412 -27.40 -1.10 13.77
CA PRO A 412 -27.86 -1.13 12.38
C PRO A 412 -26.91 -1.91 11.45
N LEU A 413 -25.60 -1.73 11.61
CA LEU A 413 -24.59 -2.44 10.83
C LEU A 413 -24.63 -3.96 11.07
N GLU A 414 -24.74 -4.35 12.33
CA GLU A 414 -24.91 -5.75 12.73
C GLU A 414 -26.17 -6.34 12.13
N ALA A 415 -27.30 -5.64 12.19
CA ALA A 415 -28.57 -6.10 11.63
C ALA A 415 -28.51 -6.30 10.11
N ALA A 416 -27.73 -5.49 9.40
CA ALA A 416 -27.55 -5.61 7.95
C ALA A 416 -26.65 -6.79 7.53
N ILE A 417 -25.76 -7.28 8.42
CA ILE A 417 -24.68 -8.22 8.06
C ILE A 417 -24.81 -9.57 8.76
N LEU A 418 -25.36 -9.61 9.98
CA LEU A 418 -25.46 -10.83 10.78
C LEU A 418 -26.46 -11.80 10.14
N GLU A 419 -25.92 -12.67 9.31
CA GLU A 419 -26.51 -13.97 9.02
C GLU A 419 -26.17 -14.94 10.18
N ASP A 420 -26.97 -15.97 10.44
CA ASP A 420 -26.70 -16.98 11.50
C ASP A 420 -25.53 -17.94 11.14
N THR A 421 -24.47 -17.37 10.56
CA THR A 421 -23.27 -18.02 10.06
C THR A 421 -22.06 -17.58 10.88
N ALA A 422 -21.06 -18.45 11.02
CA ALA A 422 -19.79 -18.12 11.66
C ALA A 422 -18.97 -17.14 10.79
N SER A 423 -19.10 -17.21 9.47
CA SER A 423 -18.43 -16.32 8.53
C SER A 423 -18.90 -14.86 8.62
N SER A 424 -20.21 -14.60 8.72
CA SER A 424 -20.74 -13.23 8.86
C SER A 424 -20.24 -12.56 10.15
N LYS A 425 -20.28 -13.31 11.26
CA LYS A 425 -19.79 -12.90 12.59
C LYS A 425 -18.28 -12.63 12.55
N ALA A 426 -17.51 -13.46 11.84
CA ALA A 426 -16.07 -13.26 11.69
C ALA A 426 -15.71 -11.95 10.98
N ILE A 427 -16.45 -11.57 9.93
CA ILE A 427 -16.24 -10.30 9.22
C ILE A 427 -16.48 -9.10 10.14
N LEU A 428 -17.52 -9.16 10.98
CA LEU A 428 -17.78 -8.12 11.99
C LEU A 428 -16.68 -8.09 13.07
N LEU A 429 -16.17 -9.26 13.49
CA LEU A 429 -15.07 -9.31 14.44
C LEU A 429 -13.79 -8.69 13.87
N GLU A 430 -13.53 -8.85 12.57
CA GLU A 430 -12.40 -8.20 11.90
C GLU A 430 -12.54 -6.68 11.87
N LEU A 431 -13.74 -6.15 11.61
CA LEU A 431 -14.02 -4.72 11.76
C LEU A 431 -13.74 -4.24 13.19
N TYR A 432 -14.29 -4.93 14.20
CA TYR A 432 -14.09 -4.54 15.59
C TYR A 432 -12.62 -4.64 16.01
N SER A 433 -11.89 -5.63 15.49
CA SER A 433 -10.44 -5.75 15.70
C SER A 433 -9.68 -4.55 15.10
N ALA A 434 -10.01 -4.17 13.86
CA ALA A 434 -9.42 -3.02 13.19
C ALA A 434 -9.73 -1.71 13.94
N LEU A 435 -10.97 -1.53 14.40
CA LEU A 435 -11.39 -0.38 15.18
C LEU A 435 -10.67 -0.31 16.53
N VAL A 436 -10.57 -1.42 17.26
CA VAL A 436 -9.82 -1.51 18.53
C VAL A 436 -8.35 -1.16 18.31
N ARG A 437 -7.74 -1.64 17.22
CA ARG A 437 -6.37 -1.29 16.85
C ARG A 437 -6.22 0.22 16.61
N GLN A 438 -7.08 0.81 15.78
CA GLN A 438 -7.00 2.23 15.42
C GLN A 438 -7.28 3.14 16.62
N TRP A 439 -8.27 2.82 17.44
CA TRP A 439 -8.53 3.53 18.70
C TRP A 439 -7.40 3.33 19.70
N GLY A 440 -6.82 2.14 19.77
CA GLY A 440 -5.63 1.85 20.56
C GLY A 440 -4.46 2.76 20.22
N VAL A 441 -4.18 2.96 18.93
CA VAL A 441 -3.16 3.91 18.46
C VAL A 441 -3.50 5.34 18.87
N LYS A 442 -4.75 5.80 18.67
CA LYS A 442 -5.19 7.15 19.08
C LYS A 442 -5.02 7.38 20.59
N VAL A 443 -5.44 6.43 21.41
CA VAL A 443 -5.32 6.49 22.88
C VAL A 443 -3.85 6.54 23.33
N ARG A 444 -2.93 5.90 22.59
CA ARG A 444 -1.49 5.96 22.87
C ARG A 444 -0.86 7.30 22.53
N THR A 445 -1.37 8.00 21.52
CA THR A 445 -0.83 9.30 21.07
C THR A 445 -1.39 10.49 21.84
N GLU A 446 -2.58 10.37 22.44
CA GLU A 446 -3.21 11.45 23.20
C GLU A 446 -2.63 11.57 24.63
N PRO A 447 -2.41 12.79 25.15
CA PRO A 447 -2.06 12.98 26.54
C PRO A 447 -3.18 12.48 27.47
N PHE A 448 -2.79 11.93 28.63
CA PHE A 448 -3.73 11.42 29.61
C PHE A 448 -4.67 12.52 30.12
N SER A 449 -5.99 12.29 30.03
CA SER A 449 -7.02 13.09 30.70
C SER A 449 -7.86 12.18 31.59
N MET A 450 -8.11 12.63 32.82
CA MET A 450 -8.85 11.91 33.86
C MET A 450 -10.34 11.72 33.50
N GLU A 451 -10.86 12.49 32.54
CA GLU A 451 -12.29 12.57 32.19
C GLU A 451 -12.81 11.41 31.30
N ARG A 452 -11.93 10.60 30.70
CA ARG A 452 -12.32 9.46 29.83
C ARG A 452 -11.85 8.14 30.44
N SER A 453 -12.66 7.59 31.35
CA SER A 453 -12.23 6.51 32.24
C SER A 453 -11.75 5.25 31.52
N GLU A 454 -12.43 4.76 30.49
CA GLU A 454 -12.02 3.53 29.76
C GLU A 454 -12.64 3.49 28.34
N PRO A 455 -12.07 4.20 27.34
CA PRO A 455 -12.74 4.37 26.04
C PRO A 455 -12.94 3.08 25.25
N LEU A 456 -12.16 2.03 25.55
CA LEU A 456 -12.11 0.78 24.79
C LEU A 456 -12.89 -0.37 25.45
N SER A 457 -13.16 -0.33 26.75
CA SER A 457 -13.59 -1.51 27.51
C SER A 457 -14.92 -2.09 27.00
N ARG A 458 -15.92 -1.24 26.77
CA ARG A 458 -17.24 -1.66 26.24
C ARG A 458 -17.17 -2.26 24.84
N LEU A 459 -16.34 -1.68 23.96
CA LEU A 459 -16.13 -2.19 22.61
C LEU A 459 -15.45 -3.56 22.65
N ILE A 460 -14.41 -3.71 23.47
CA ILE A 460 -13.69 -4.98 23.66
C ILE A 460 -14.63 -6.05 24.21
N SER A 461 -15.43 -5.75 25.25
CA SER A 461 -16.38 -6.72 25.81
C SER A 461 -17.43 -7.18 24.80
N HIS A 462 -17.89 -6.27 23.92
CA HIS A 462 -18.82 -6.62 22.85
C HIS A 462 -18.18 -7.50 21.79
N ALA A 463 -16.95 -7.18 21.37
CA ALA A 463 -16.18 -8.00 20.44
C ALA A 463 -15.80 -9.38 21.04
N GLU A 464 -15.51 -9.46 22.33
CA GLU A 464 -15.29 -10.72 23.05
C GLU A 464 -16.54 -11.61 23.05
N LEU A 465 -17.73 -11.03 23.23
CA LEU A 465 -18.99 -11.76 23.12
C LEU A 465 -19.20 -12.32 21.71
N LEU A 466 -18.92 -11.53 20.67
CA LEU A 466 -18.97 -11.96 19.27
C LEU A 466 -17.97 -13.10 19.01
N ALA A 467 -16.74 -12.98 19.52
CA ALA A 467 -15.72 -14.02 19.43
C ALA A 467 -16.17 -15.34 20.07
N SER A 468 -16.84 -15.29 21.22
CA SER A 468 -17.44 -16.48 21.84
C SER A 468 -18.55 -17.07 20.96
N SER A 469 -19.44 -16.23 20.42
CA SER A 469 -20.53 -16.69 19.55
C SER A 469 -20.02 -17.36 18.27
N ILE A 470 -18.91 -16.90 17.71
CA ILE A 470 -18.27 -17.54 16.54
C ILE A 470 -17.86 -18.98 16.86
N LEU A 471 -17.27 -19.21 18.04
CA LEU A 471 -16.81 -20.56 18.44
C LEU A 471 -17.97 -21.49 18.82
N GLU A 472 -19.12 -20.95 19.20
CA GLU A 472 -20.35 -21.71 19.47
C GLU A 472 -21.17 -21.98 18.20
N SER A 473 -20.83 -21.32 17.08
CA SER A 473 -21.54 -21.50 15.81
C SER A 473 -21.21 -22.86 15.17
N PRO A 474 -22.14 -23.48 14.44
CA PRO A 474 -21.89 -24.78 13.82
C PRO A 474 -20.72 -24.72 12.83
N PRO A 475 -19.91 -25.80 12.72
CA PRO A 475 -18.77 -25.81 11.82
C PRO A 475 -19.23 -25.68 10.36
N GLU A 476 -18.78 -24.61 9.70
CA GLU A 476 -19.03 -24.39 8.28
C GLU A 476 -18.13 -25.28 7.42
N GLN A 477 -18.63 -25.69 6.26
CA GLN A 477 -17.80 -26.37 5.27
C GLN A 477 -16.78 -25.38 4.70
N PRO A 478 -15.49 -25.77 4.58
CA PRO A 478 -14.46 -24.89 4.04
C PRO A 478 -14.83 -24.49 2.60
N SER A 479 -14.92 -23.19 2.36
CA SER A 479 -15.18 -22.65 1.03
C SER A 479 -13.97 -22.85 0.12
N THR A 480 -14.21 -23.11 -1.17
CA THR A 480 -13.16 -23.19 -2.21
C THR A 480 -12.69 -21.82 -2.70
N ALA A 481 -13.20 -20.72 -2.12
CA ALA A 481 -12.76 -19.38 -2.46
C ALA A 481 -11.28 -19.16 -2.08
N GLU A 482 -10.52 -18.49 -2.96
CA GLU A 482 -9.08 -18.24 -2.81
C GLU A 482 -8.72 -17.47 -1.51
N ASN A 483 -9.68 -16.80 -0.86
CA ASN A 483 -9.51 -16.03 0.36
C ASN A 483 -10.31 -16.59 1.57
N TYR A 484 -10.68 -17.88 1.58
CA TYR A 484 -11.41 -18.45 2.72
C TYR A 484 -10.53 -18.43 3.98
N LYS A 485 -10.93 -17.61 4.95
CA LYS A 485 -10.32 -17.56 6.28
C LYS A 485 -11.25 -18.24 7.28
N GLN A 486 -10.72 -19.23 7.98
CA GLN A 486 -11.47 -19.95 9.01
C GLN A 486 -11.84 -19.00 10.16
N SER A 487 -13.10 -19.00 10.60
CA SER A 487 -13.62 -18.08 11.63
C SER A 487 -12.85 -18.16 12.96
N THR A 488 -12.30 -19.33 13.30
CA THR A 488 -11.42 -19.52 14.47
C THR A 488 -10.13 -18.69 14.38
N LEU A 489 -9.58 -18.47 13.18
CA LEU A 489 -8.41 -17.62 12.98
C LEU A 489 -8.76 -16.15 13.21
N SER A 490 -9.92 -15.68 12.76
CA SER A 490 -10.38 -14.31 13.05
C SER A 490 -10.52 -14.07 14.56
N VAL A 491 -10.98 -15.08 15.32
CA VAL A 491 -11.00 -15.02 16.79
C VAL A 491 -9.59 -14.90 17.38
N LEU A 492 -8.63 -15.69 16.90
CA LEU A 492 -7.24 -15.60 17.37
C LEU A 492 -6.59 -14.25 17.03
N GLU A 493 -6.82 -13.73 15.83
CA GLU A 493 -6.31 -12.42 15.40
C GLU A 493 -6.85 -11.27 16.24
N PHE A 494 -8.13 -11.34 16.63
CA PHE A 494 -8.70 -10.39 17.58
C PHE A 494 -7.93 -10.40 18.91
N TYR A 495 -7.67 -11.59 19.47
CA TYR A 495 -6.89 -11.70 20.71
C TYR A 495 -5.42 -11.32 20.56
N PHE A 496 -4.80 -11.53 19.39
CA PHE A 496 -3.47 -10.98 19.11
C PHE A 496 -3.49 -9.45 19.06
N THR A 497 -4.53 -8.85 18.48
CA THR A 497 -4.73 -7.40 18.46
C THR A 497 -4.86 -6.85 19.88
N LEU A 498 -5.60 -7.53 20.75
CA LEU A 498 -5.71 -7.16 22.16
C LEU A 498 -4.39 -7.35 22.91
N ALA A 499 -3.66 -8.44 22.67
CA ALA A 499 -2.37 -8.68 23.30
C ALA A 499 -1.35 -7.58 22.94
N ASP A 500 -1.29 -7.17 21.67
CA ASP A 500 -0.46 -6.04 21.22
C ASP A 500 -0.88 -4.74 21.89
N LEU A 501 -2.19 -4.42 21.90
CA LEU A 501 -2.72 -3.25 22.58
C LEU A 501 -2.35 -3.22 24.08
N PHE A 502 -2.52 -4.34 24.77
CA PHE A 502 -2.28 -4.46 26.21
C PHE A 502 -0.80 -4.41 26.60
N SER A 503 0.12 -4.70 25.67
CA SER A 503 1.56 -4.50 25.91
C SER A 503 1.92 -3.05 26.28
N TYR A 504 1.08 -2.08 25.90
CA TYR A 504 1.27 -0.67 26.22
C TYR A 504 0.56 -0.21 27.50
N ALA A 505 -0.23 -1.09 28.15
CA ALA A 505 -1.07 -0.73 29.30
C ALA A 505 -0.25 -0.21 30.49
N HIS A 506 0.97 -0.74 30.72
CA HIS A 506 1.84 -0.32 31.81
C HIS A 506 2.21 1.17 31.76
N SER A 507 2.23 1.76 30.56
CA SER A 507 2.59 3.16 30.30
C SER A 507 1.38 4.09 30.18
N ASN A 508 0.17 3.54 30.03
CA ASN A 508 -1.03 4.30 29.72
C ASN A 508 -2.28 3.73 30.43
N GLY A 509 -2.69 4.40 31.51
CA GLY A 509 -3.84 3.98 32.33
C GLY A 509 -5.20 4.04 31.64
N ARG A 510 -5.32 4.58 30.42
CA ARG A 510 -6.55 4.54 29.60
C ARG A 510 -6.73 3.19 28.89
N ILE A 511 -5.66 2.40 28.74
CA ILE A 511 -5.71 1.06 28.18
C ILE A 511 -5.94 0.08 29.33
N ARG A 512 -7.16 -0.43 29.43
CA ARG A 512 -7.53 -1.42 30.46
C ARG A 512 -7.50 -2.82 29.89
N ILE A 513 -6.70 -3.66 30.55
CA ILE A 513 -6.60 -5.09 30.24
C ILE A 513 -7.93 -5.75 30.63
N THR A 514 -8.61 -6.34 29.65
CA THR A 514 -9.78 -7.20 29.87
C THR A 514 -9.34 -8.65 30.00
N VAL A 515 -10.16 -9.49 30.63
CA VAL A 515 -9.92 -10.92 30.73
C VAL A 515 -10.84 -11.63 29.73
N PRO A 516 -10.31 -12.49 28.84
CA PRO A 516 -11.14 -13.19 27.87
C PRO A 516 -12.24 -14.01 28.52
N LEU A 517 -13.37 -14.16 27.82
CA LEU A 517 -14.46 -15.03 28.27
C LEU A 517 -13.96 -16.47 28.37
N ALA A 518 -14.24 -17.12 29.51
CA ALA A 518 -13.77 -18.48 29.77
C ALA A 518 -14.16 -19.50 28.68
N PRO A 519 -15.40 -19.48 28.13
CA PRO A 519 -15.77 -20.38 27.03
C PRO A 519 -14.86 -20.23 25.82
N THR A 520 -14.43 -19.01 25.49
CA THR A 520 -13.52 -18.76 24.37
C THR A 520 -12.16 -19.40 24.59
N ILE A 521 -11.57 -19.22 25.78
CA ILE A 521 -10.26 -19.80 26.11
C ILE A 521 -10.33 -21.32 26.03
N TYR A 522 -11.31 -21.92 26.68
CA TYR A 522 -11.39 -23.38 26.77
C TYR A 522 -11.79 -24.04 25.45
N SER A 523 -12.66 -23.43 24.64
CA SER A 523 -12.96 -23.92 23.30
C SER A 523 -11.73 -23.94 22.39
N LEU A 524 -10.89 -22.90 22.45
CA LEU A 524 -9.64 -22.84 21.69
C LEU A 524 -8.61 -23.86 22.20
N VAL A 525 -8.49 -24.04 23.51
CA VAL A 525 -7.53 -24.99 24.10
C VAL A 525 -7.96 -26.46 23.90
N PHE A 526 -9.26 -26.76 23.84
CA PHE A 526 -9.77 -28.11 23.58
C PHE A 526 -9.86 -28.47 22.08
N THR A 527 -9.44 -27.57 21.20
CA THR A 527 -9.42 -27.82 19.75
C THR A 527 -8.35 -28.85 19.37
N PRO A 528 -8.60 -29.76 18.40
CA PRO A 528 -7.61 -30.75 17.96
C PRO A 528 -6.50 -30.18 17.04
N VAL A 529 -6.25 -28.87 17.08
CA VAL A 529 -5.34 -28.14 16.18
C VAL A 529 -4.23 -27.51 17.00
N SER A 530 -2.98 -27.94 16.77
CA SER A 530 -1.82 -27.53 17.58
C SER A 530 -1.49 -26.03 17.45
N SER A 531 -1.66 -25.46 16.25
CA SER A 531 -1.42 -24.03 16.01
C SER A 531 -2.39 -23.14 16.80
N VAL A 532 -3.67 -23.53 16.89
CA VAL A 532 -4.68 -22.80 17.68
C VAL A 532 -4.33 -22.81 19.16
N ILE A 533 -3.98 -23.99 19.70
CA ILE A 533 -3.53 -24.13 21.09
C ILE A 533 -2.29 -23.27 21.32
N SER A 534 -1.27 -23.39 20.47
CA SER A 534 -0.04 -22.59 20.58
C SER A 534 -0.33 -21.10 20.57
N ASN A 535 -1.09 -20.60 19.58
CA ASN A 535 -1.44 -19.19 19.46
C ASN A 535 -2.17 -18.67 20.69
N MET A 536 -3.15 -19.42 21.21
CA MET A 536 -3.87 -19.03 22.41
C MET A 536 -2.97 -18.98 23.65
N ASN A 537 -2.05 -19.95 23.80
CA ASN A 537 -1.07 -19.92 24.88
C ASN A 537 -0.12 -18.71 24.76
N SER A 538 0.23 -18.31 23.54
CA SER A 538 1.03 -17.10 23.30
C SER A 538 0.29 -15.82 23.72
N VAL A 539 -0.99 -15.70 23.35
CA VAL A 539 -1.86 -14.59 23.78
C VAL A 539 -1.90 -14.51 25.31
N LEU A 540 -2.18 -15.62 25.98
CA LEU A 540 -2.27 -15.65 27.45
C LEU A 540 -0.93 -15.30 28.12
N SER A 541 0.19 -15.72 27.52
CA SER A 541 1.51 -15.31 28.00
C SER A 541 1.72 -13.80 27.86
N GLY A 542 1.27 -13.20 26.75
CA GLY A 542 1.31 -11.74 26.54
C GLY A 542 0.43 -10.98 27.54
N TYR A 543 -0.79 -11.46 27.80
CA TYR A 543 -1.67 -10.89 28.81
C TYR A 543 -1.06 -10.95 30.20
N LYS A 544 -0.43 -12.08 30.56
CA LYS A 544 0.25 -12.24 31.84
C LYS A 544 1.39 -11.22 31.99
N ALA A 545 2.23 -11.07 30.97
CA ALA A 545 3.28 -10.07 30.96
C ALA A 545 2.72 -8.64 31.13
N ALA A 546 1.68 -8.30 30.37
CA ALA A 546 1.02 -7.00 30.46
C ALA A 546 0.44 -6.72 31.86
N PHE A 547 -0.19 -7.72 32.51
CA PHE A 547 -0.65 -7.59 33.89
C PHE A 547 0.52 -7.38 34.87
N GLU A 548 1.59 -8.18 34.76
CA GLU A 548 2.77 -8.08 35.62
C GLU A 548 3.45 -6.70 35.49
N GLU A 549 3.66 -6.22 34.27
CA GLU A 549 4.22 -4.89 33.99
C GLU A 549 3.33 -3.77 34.52
N SER A 550 2.01 -3.86 34.30
CA SER A 550 1.08 -2.82 34.73
C SER A 550 0.94 -2.74 36.24
N MET A 551 1.00 -3.87 36.95
CA MET A 551 1.00 -3.89 38.42
C MET A 551 2.29 -3.31 39.01
N ASN A 552 3.43 -3.47 38.31
CA ASN A 552 4.74 -2.97 38.73
C ASN A 552 5.03 -1.53 38.26
N SER A 553 4.14 -0.92 37.46
CA SER A 553 4.36 0.41 36.88
C SER A 553 4.20 1.54 37.89
N GLU A 554 5.28 2.30 38.11
CA GLU A 554 5.28 3.51 38.94
C GLU A 554 4.34 4.59 38.40
N ILE A 555 4.20 4.68 37.06
CA ILE A 555 3.34 5.66 36.38
C ILE A 555 1.88 5.43 36.76
N LEU A 556 1.43 4.19 36.73
CA LEU A 556 0.05 3.84 37.07
C LEU A 556 -0.20 3.98 38.57
N GLN A 557 0.77 3.61 39.41
CA GLN A 557 0.66 3.78 40.86
C GLN A 557 0.53 5.25 41.27
N ALA A 558 1.25 6.16 40.61
CA ALA A 558 1.12 7.61 40.84
C ALA A 558 -0.24 8.17 40.39
N GLN A 559 -0.87 7.54 39.38
CA GLN A 559 -2.14 7.98 38.79
C GLN A 559 -3.38 7.46 39.53
N THR A 560 -3.24 6.44 40.39
CA THR A 560 -4.40 5.83 41.06
C THR A 560 -4.49 6.30 42.50
N SER A 561 -5.50 7.13 42.82
CA SER A 561 -5.77 7.72 44.14
C SER A 561 -6.26 6.70 45.18
N GLY A 562 -5.51 5.61 45.41
CA GLY A 562 -5.73 4.64 46.48
C GLY A 562 -6.56 3.40 46.13
N ASN A 563 -7.16 3.31 44.94
CA ASN A 563 -7.79 2.07 44.46
C ASN A 563 -6.86 1.35 43.47
N PRO A 564 -6.68 0.02 43.58
CA PRO A 564 -5.86 -0.70 42.61
C PRO A 564 -6.52 -0.64 41.22
N LEU A 565 -5.71 -0.36 40.19
CA LEU A 565 -6.15 -0.27 38.80
C LEU A 565 -6.86 -1.54 38.31
N TYR A 566 -6.40 -2.70 38.81
CA TYR A 566 -6.98 -4.01 38.54
C TYR A 566 -7.48 -4.65 39.84
N PRO A 567 -8.77 -5.03 39.91
CA PRO A 567 -9.29 -5.77 41.06
C PRO A 567 -8.60 -7.12 41.24
N GLN A 568 -8.36 -7.54 42.49
CA GLN A 568 -7.78 -8.86 42.79
C GLN A 568 -8.61 -10.01 42.22
N GLN A 569 -9.93 -9.84 42.13
CA GLN A 569 -10.84 -10.84 41.53
C GLN A 569 -10.53 -11.07 40.05
N LEU A 570 -10.28 -10.00 39.28
CA LEU A 570 -9.99 -10.08 37.85
C LEU A 570 -8.65 -10.81 37.60
N VAL A 571 -7.62 -10.43 38.35
CA VAL A 571 -6.30 -11.06 38.28
C VAL A 571 -6.36 -12.51 38.76
N GLY A 572 -7.14 -12.80 39.80
CA GLY A 572 -7.37 -14.16 40.31
C GLY A 572 -8.05 -15.06 39.28
N GLN A 573 -9.09 -14.55 38.61
CA GLN A 573 -9.79 -15.26 37.54
C GLN A 573 -8.86 -15.60 36.38
N PHE A 574 -8.09 -14.63 35.89
CA PHE A 574 -7.12 -14.84 34.83
C PHE A 574 -6.02 -15.84 35.21
N ASN A 575 -5.47 -15.73 36.42
CA ASN A 575 -4.50 -16.69 36.93
C ASN A 575 -5.08 -18.11 37.01
N GLY A 576 -6.38 -18.25 37.29
CA GLY A 576 -7.03 -19.55 37.29
C GLY A 576 -7.09 -20.20 35.92
N TYR A 577 -7.35 -19.43 34.87
CA TYR A 577 -7.32 -19.93 33.48
C TYR A 577 -5.92 -20.42 33.08
N ILE A 578 -4.88 -19.67 33.44
CA ILE A 578 -3.50 -20.07 33.20
C ILE A 578 -3.17 -21.38 33.95
N MET A 579 -3.60 -21.48 35.21
CA MET A 579 -3.37 -22.67 36.02
C MET A 579 -4.06 -23.91 35.45
N ASP A 580 -5.27 -23.75 34.93
CA ASP A 580 -6.01 -24.83 34.27
C ASP A 580 -5.29 -25.32 33.01
N ILE A 581 -4.77 -24.41 32.17
CA ILE A 581 -4.00 -24.77 30.97
C ILE A 581 -2.67 -25.45 31.35
N CYS A 582 -2.00 -24.95 32.38
CA CYS A 582 -0.82 -25.62 32.93
C CYS A 582 -1.16 -27.01 33.47
N ASN A 583 -2.34 -27.21 34.05
CA ASN A 583 -2.83 -28.50 34.53
C ASN A 583 -3.15 -29.48 33.40
N LEU A 584 -3.73 -28.99 32.30
CA LEU A 584 -4.02 -29.75 31.09
C LEU A 584 -2.73 -30.24 30.43
N VAL A 585 -1.85 -29.32 30.05
CA VAL A 585 -0.72 -29.59 29.16
C VAL A 585 0.50 -30.09 29.94
N TRP A 586 0.82 -29.44 31.06
CA TRP A 586 2.08 -29.71 31.77
C TRP A 586 1.93 -30.56 33.04
N ARG A 587 1.15 -30.14 34.04
CA ARG A 587 1.15 -30.79 35.37
C ARG A 587 0.44 -32.15 35.38
N ASN A 588 -0.21 -32.55 34.28
CA ASN A 588 -1.00 -33.78 34.16
C ASN A 588 -2.07 -33.89 35.26
N ARG A 589 -2.74 -32.77 35.55
CA ARG A 589 -3.84 -32.63 36.53
C ARG A 589 -5.08 -32.03 35.87
N ALA A 590 -5.38 -32.45 34.63
CA ALA A 590 -6.48 -31.90 33.84
C ALA A 590 -7.80 -31.89 34.61
N LEU A 591 -8.58 -30.82 34.43
CA LEU A 591 -9.92 -30.64 35.02
C LEU A 591 -9.94 -30.65 36.56
N ASN A 592 -8.78 -30.50 37.21
CA ASN A 592 -8.70 -30.40 38.66
C ASN A 592 -9.14 -29.00 39.15
N SER A 593 -10.03 -28.96 40.14
CA SER A 593 -10.46 -27.74 40.82
C SER A 593 -10.01 -27.65 42.28
N GLU A 594 -9.21 -28.62 42.76
CA GLU A 594 -8.72 -28.66 44.15
C GLU A 594 -7.44 -27.84 44.35
N ASP A 595 -6.68 -27.61 43.28
CA ASP A 595 -5.44 -26.82 43.33
C ASP A 595 -5.75 -25.33 43.58
N PRO A 596 -4.90 -24.59 44.32
CA PRO A 596 -5.06 -23.15 44.50
C PRO A 596 -5.13 -22.42 43.15
N ASN A 597 -6.17 -21.59 42.99
CA ASN A 597 -6.53 -20.85 41.78
C ASN A 597 -7.08 -21.69 40.61
N ALA A 598 -7.03 -23.02 40.62
CA ALA A 598 -7.55 -23.82 39.52
C ALA A 598 -9.09 -23.81 39.52
N VAL A 599 -9.72 -23.72 38.34
CA VAL A 599 -11.19 -23.69 38.18
C VAL A 599 -11.71 -24.89 37.39
N GLY A 600 -10.86 -25.87 37.10
CA GLY A 600 -11.26 -27.14 36.47
C GLY A 600 -11.80 -26.97 35.04
N CYS A 601 -11.35 -25.95 34.33
CA CYS A 601 -11.83 -25.54 33.01
C CYS A 601 -13.34 -25.23 32.98
N LEU A 602 -13.92 -24.91 34.15
CA LEU A 602 -15.36 -24.72 34.36
C LEU A 602 -16.22 -25.92 33.96
N ILE A 603 -15.64 -27.12 33.88
CA ILE A 603 -16.38 -28.34 33.57
C ILE A 603 -17.09 -28.83 34.85
N PRO A 604 -18.41 -29.08 34.81
CA PRO A 604 -19.13 -29.56 35.98
C PRO A 604 -18.57 -30.89 36.51
N PRO A 605 -18.51 -31.09 37.84
CA PRO A 605 -17.99 -32.34 38.44
C PRO A 605 -18.71 -33.62 37.97
N ALA A 606 -20.01 -33.52 37.69
CA ALA A 606 -20.80 -34.62 37.13
C ALA A 606 -20.26 -35.07 35.75
N THR A 607 -19.91 -34.10 34.90
CA THR A 607 -19.32 -34.36 33.58
C THR A 607 -17.94 -34.99 33.69
N ILE A 608 -17.09 -34.50 34.61
CA ILE A 608 -15.76 -35.08 34.87
C ILE A 608 -15.89 -36.54 35.34
N THR A 609 -16.87 -36.81 36.21
CA THR A 609 -17.16 -38.16 36.71
C THR A 609 -17.59 -39.08 35.57
N ALA A 610 -18.50 -38.63 34.70
CA ALA A 610 -18.97 -39.39 33.54
C ALA A 610 -17.82 -39.69 32.55
N ILE A 611 -16.99 -38.70 32.23
CA ILE A 611 -15.81 -38.89 31.36
C ILE A 611 -14.83 -39.89 31.98
N THR A 612 -14.58 -39.76 33.28
CA THR A 612 -13.66 -40.66 34.01
C THR A 612 -14.18 -42.09 34.03
N GLN A 613 -15.48 -42.28 34.22
CA GLN A 613 -16.12 -43.59 34.13
C GLN A 613 -16.00 -44.16 32.71
N TYR A 614 -16.30 -43.36 31.68
CA TYR A 614 -16.18 -43.77 30.29
C TYR A 614 -14.76 -44.23 29.93
N ILE A 615 -13.73 -43.49 30.35
CA ILE A 615 -12.33 -43.86 30.15
C ILE A 615 -11.98 -45.16 30.88
N ARG A 616 -12.49 -45.36 32.11
CA ARG A 616 -12.31 -46.63 32.85
C ARG A 616 -12.92 -47.81 32.09
N GLU A 617 -14.14 -47.67 31.58
CA GLU A 617 -14.81 -48.70 30.79
C GLU A 617 -14.06 -49.03 29.49
N ILE A 618 -13.50 -48.02 28.80
CA ILE A 618 -12.64 -48.23 27.63
C ILE A 618 -11.39 -49.03 28.01
N ASN A 619 -10.71 -48.65 29.09
CA ASN A 619 -9.49 -49.33 29.54
C ASN A 619 -9.79 -50.81 29.89
N GLU A 620 -10.91 -51.08 30.55
CA GLU A 620 -11.33 -52.45 30.86
C GLU A 620 -11.62 -53.27 29.60
N LYS A 621 -12.35 -52.68 28.63
CA LYS A 621 -12.62 -53.34 27.33
C LYS A 621 -11.33 -53.61 26.56
N SER A 622 -10.38 -52.67 26.56
CA SER A 622 -9.06 -52.83 25.92
C SER A 622 -8.26 -53.97 26.57
N ARG A 623 -8.20 -54.00 27.91
CA ARG A 623 -7.55 -55.08 28.67
C ARG A 623 -8.13 -56.46 28.40
N ARG A 624 -9.44 -56.55 28.18
CA ARG A 624 -10.12 -57.82 27.83
C ARG A 624 -9.83 -58.29 26.41
N LYS A 625 -9.64 -57.38 25.44
CA LYS A 625 -9.38 -57.72 24.04
C LYS A 625 -7.94 -58.13 23.76
N ASN A 626 -6.97 -57.40 24.32
CA ASN A 626 -5.55 -57.71 24.11
C ASN A 626 -4.71 -57.21 25.29
N ARG A 627 -4.28 -58.13 26.16
CA ARG A 627 -3.62 -57.81 27.43
C ARG A 627 -2.23 -57.19 27.24
N GLU A 628 -1.56 -57.48 26.13
CA GLU A 628 -0.22 -56.95 25.79
C GLU A 628 -0.28 -55.60 25.07
N ALA A 629 -1.38 -55.34 24.34
CA ALA A 629 -1.66 -54.05 23.69
C ALA A 629 -2.61 -53.14 24.51
N ALA A 630 -2.94 -53.51 25.75
CA ALA A 630 -3.89 -52.78 26.58
C ALA A 630 -3.30 -51.47 27.09
N PHE A 631 -3.79 -50.35 26.56
CA PHE A 631 -3.44 -49.02 27.02
C PHE A 631 -4.36 -48.60 28.17
N SER A 632 -3.79 -47.98 29.20
CA SER A 632 -4.53 -47.48 30.35
C SER A 632 -4.43 -45.97 30.39
N TYR A 633 -5.49 -45.30 29.94
CA TYR A 633 -5.58 -43.84 29.99
C TYR A 633 -6.18 -43.39 31.32
N THR A 634 -5.70 -42.28 31.86
CA THR A 634 -6.45 -41.52 32.85
C THR A 634 -7.08 -40.31 32.17
N THR A 635 -8.13 -39.76 32.77
CA THR A 635 -8.73 -38.50 32.32
C THR A 635 -7.66 -37.41 32.17
N ALA A 636 -6.75 -37.33 33.14
CA ALA A 636 -5.64 -36.37 33.10
C ALA A 636 -4.62 -36.62 31.99
N SER A 637 -4.29 -37.88 31.69
CA SER A 637 -3.32 -38.18 30.63
C SER A 637 -3.83 -37.79 29.25
N ALA A 638 -5.14 -37.79 29.00
CA ALA A 638 -5.72 -37.49 27.69
C ALA A 638 -5.39 -36.08 27.17
N PHE A 639 -5.09 -35.13 28.07
CA PHE A 639 -4.75 -33.75 27.73
C PHE A 639 -3.24 -33.46 27.76
N SER A 640 -2.43 -34.43 28.22
CA SER A 640 -0.99 -34.28 28.33
C SER A 640 -0.31 -34.10 26.97
N LEU A 641 0.85 -33.44 26.95
CA LEU A 641 1.70 -33.28 25.77
C LEU A 641 1.82 -34.55 24.90
N SER A 642 1.88 -35.72 25.53
CA SER A 642 2.14 -36.99 24.83
C SER A 642 0.90 -37.69 24.28
N HIS A 643 -0.29 -37.40 24.80
CA HIS A 643 -1.53 -38.07 24.37
C HIS A 643 -2.60 -37.13 23.79
N HIS A 644 -2.42 -35.81 23.96
CA HIS A 644 -3.36 -34.84 23.41
C HIS A 644 -3.49 -35.05 21.91
N ALA A 645 -4.71 -35.11 21.38
CA ALA A 645 -4.98 -35.43 19.98
C ALA A 645 -4.19 -34.53 18.99
N ALA A 646 -4.05 -33.25 19.35
CA ALA A 646 -3.28 -32.28 18.56
C ALA A 646 -1.74 -32.41 18.69
N LEU A 647 -1.23 -33.01 19.78
CA LEU A 647 0.20 -32.97 20.14
C LEU A 647 0.88 -34.34 20.13
N SER A 648 0.12 -35.44 20.07
CA SER A 648 0.65 -36.80 20.09
C SER A 648 1.62 -37.08 18.93
N ASN A 649 1.31 -36.59 17.73
CA ASN A 649 2.20 -36.69 16.57
C ASN A 649 3.48 -35.84 16.75
N PHE A 650 3.35 -34.66 17.38
CA PHE A 650 4.49 -33.81 17.72
C PHE A 650 5.39 -34.52 18.75
N SER A 651 4.79 -35.15 19.76
CA SER A 651 5.47 -35.98 20.76
C SER A 651 6.22 -37.14 20.12
N ALA A 652 5.58 -37.86 19.20
CA ALA A 652 6.21 -38.97 18.48
C ALA A 652 7.37 -38.51 17.59
N ALA A 653 7.20 -37.41 16.84
CA ALA A 653 8.25 -36.83 16.01
C ALA A 653 9.45 -36.34 16.85
N CYS A 654 9.18 -35.61 17.93
CA CYS A 654 10.22 -35.14 18.86
C CYS A 654 11.02 -36.31 19.45
N PHE A 655 10.36 -37.41 19.81
CA PHE A 655 11.06 -38.58 20.36
C PHE A 655 11.85 -39.34 19.29
N ALA A 656 11.33 -39.45 18.07
CA ALA A 656 12.06 -40.05 16.95
C ALA A 656 13.31 -39.24 16.58
N ASP A 657 13.25 -37.90 16.69
CA ASP A 657 14.41 -37.04 16.51
C ASP A 657 15.45 -37.24 17.62
N LEU A 658 15.01 -37.39 18.87
CA LEU A 658 15.90 -37.75 19.99
C LEU A 658 16.61 -39.08 19.77
N GLU A 659 15.89 -40.12 19.33
CA GLU A 659 16.49 -41.42 19.00
C GLU A 659 17.53 -41.29 17.88
N ARG A 660 17.23 -40.49 16.84
CA ARG A 660 18.13 -40.26 15.70
C ARG A 660 19.39 -39.48 16.09
N GLU A 661 19.25 -38.41 16.86
CA GLU A 661 20.36 -37.58 17.37
C GLU A 661 21.32 -38.38 18.25
N ASN A 662 20.81 -39.39 18.96
CA ASN A 662 21.60 -40.26 19.83
C ASN A 662 22.06 -41.56 19.16
N GLY A 663 21.93 -41.67 17.84
CA GLY A 663 22.45 -42.81 17.07
C GLY A 663 21.74 -44.14 17.36
N ILE A 664 20.48 -44.11 17.77
CA ILE A 664 19.66 -45.31 17.98
C ILE A 664 19.16 -45.79 16.61
N GLY A 665 19.88 -46.76 16.03
CA GLY A 665 19.52 -47.45 14.79
C GLY A 665 18.27 -48.32 14.91
N GLU A 666 17.85 -48.96 13.81
CA GLU A 666 16.71 -49.90 13.82
C GLU A 666 16.98 -51.19 14.63
N ASP A 667 18.25 -51.47 14.93
CA ASP A 667 18.69 -52.67 15.64
C ASP A 667 18.39 -52.62 17.15
N LYS A 668 18.05 -51.44 17.67
CA LYS A 668 17.70 -51.21 19.08
C LYS A 668 16.19 -51.00 19.23
N PRO A 669 15.59 -51.39 20.36
CA PRO A 669 14.17 -51.20 20.58
C PRO A 669 13.83 -49.71 20.58
N LYS A 670 12.82 -49.36 19.79
CA LYS A 670 12.29 -48.00 19.63
C LYS A 670 10.95 -47.84 20.31
N LEU A 671 10.63 -46.62 20.68
CA LEU A 671 9.36 -46.34 21.32
C LEU A 671 8.21 -46.22 20.30
N HIS A 672 7.31 -47.20 20.30
CA HIS A 672 6.09 -47.20 19.45
C HIS A 672 4.83 -46.74 20.19
N LYS A 673 4.96 -46.30 21.46
CA LYS A 673 3.85 -45.89 22.33
C LYS A 673 3.98 -44.41 22.67
N PRO A 674 2.88 -43.71 23.04
CA PRO A 674 2.97 -42.35 23.56
C PRO A 674 4.00 -42.25 24.68
N VAL A 675 4.82 -41.20 24.63
CA VAL A 675 5.90 -41.02 25.60
C VAL A 675 5.31 -40.81 26.99
N THR A 676 5.63 -41.70 27.92
CA THR A 676 5.20 -41.59 29.32
C THR A 676 6.32 -42.04 30.23
N GLN A 677 6.29 -41.63 31.49
CA GLN A 677 7.26 -42.12 32.47
C GLN A 677 7.32 -43.66 32.53
N LYS A 678 6.19 -44.35 32.41
CA LYS A 678 6.14 -45.82 32.37
C LYS A 678 6.71 -46.39 31.07
N ALA A 679 6.44 -45.75 29.94
CA ALA A 679 6.94 -46.19 28.65
C ALA A 679 8.45 -45.98 28.51
N LEU A 680 8.98 -44.86 29.00
CA LEU A 680 10.42 -44.60 29.06
C LEU A 680 11.14 -45.61 29.95
N GLY A 681 10.59 -45.89 31.14
CA GLY A 681 11.17 -46.92 32.02
C GLY A 681 11.06 -48.35 31.49
N ALA A 682 10.13 -48.63 30.57
CA ALA A 682 10.06 -49.91 29.86
C ALA A 682 11.10 -49.98 28.73
N LEU A 683 11.23 -48.92 27.95
CA LEU A 683 12.23 -48.77 26.90
C LEU A 683 13.65 -48.91 27.44
N GLU A 684 13.94 -48.28 28.58
CA GLU A 684 15.22 -48.39 29.27
C GLU A 684 15.54 -49.84 29.67
N LYS A 685 14.54 -50.60 30.15
CA LYS A 685 14.71 -52.03 30.50
C LYS A 685 14.93 -52.91 29.29
N GLU A 686 14.36 -52.55 28.14
CA GLU A 686 14.54 -53.24 26.87
C GLU A 686 15.90 -52.91 26.22
N GLY A 687 16.65 -51.92 26.74
CA GLY A 687 17.95 -51.51 26.22
C GLY A 687 17.86 -50.43 25.12
N GLY A 688 16.74 -49.71 25.05
CA GLY A 688 16.52 -48.59 24.13
C GLY A 688 17.12 -47.27 24.65
N PHE A 689 16.66 -46.15 24.08
CA PHE A 689 17.12 -44.82 24.47
C PHE A 689 16.82 -44.49 25.94
N GLN A 690 17.81 -43.94 26.66
CA GLN A 690 17.69 -43.58 28.07
C GLN A 690 17.49 -42.07 28.22
N THR A 691 16.33 -41.67 28.75
CA THR A 691 16.04 -40.27 29.10
C THR A 691 15.05 -40.20 30.25
N THR A 692 15.16 -39.16 31.09
CA THR A 692 14.20 -38.95 32.17
C THR A 692 12.90 -38.36 31.62
N TRP A 693 11.80 -38.58 32.34
CA TRP A 693 10.51 -37.98 31.98
C TRP A 693 10.56 -36.45 31.94
N GLN A 694 11.31 -35.82 32.84
CA GLN A 694 11.42 -34.36 32.89
C GLN A 694 12.24 -33.82 31.72
N ASP A 695 13.37 -34.46 31.41
CA ASP A 695 14.25 -34.02 30.32
C ASP A 695 13.55 -34.14 28.96
N TYR A 696 12.84 -35.26 28.74
CA TYR A 696 12.01 -35.43 27.54
C TYR A 696 11.01 -34.29 27.37
N ARG A 697 10.31 -33.91 28.44
CA ARG A 697 9.28 -32.86 28.35
C ARG A 697 9.86 -31.48 28.08
N VAL A 698 10.99 -31.15 28.71
CA VAL A 698 11.69 -29.89 28.43
C VAL A 698 12.17 -29.87 26.98
N ARG A 699 12.77 -30.98 26.52
CA ARG A 699 13.16 -31.14 25.12
C ARG A 699 11.99 -30.99 24.16
N MET A 700 10.81 -31.51 24.51
CA MET A 700 9.61 -31.35 23.70
C MET A 700 9.20 -29.88 23.56
N LEU A 701 9.29 -29.08 24.63
CA LEU A 701 9.03 -27.63 24.54
C LEU A 701 10.06 -26.94 23.63
N ASP A 702 11.34 -27.27 23.77
CA ASP A 702 12.40 -26.70 22.91
C ASP A 702 12.26 -27.14 21.44
N TRP A 703 11.82 -28.37 21.20
CA TRP A 703 11.53 -28.88 19.85
C TRP A 703 10.33 -28.16 19.24
N MET A 704 9.26 -27.95 20.01
CA MET A 704 8.10 -27.18 19.55
C MET A 704 8.47 -25.74 19.20
N ASP A 705 9.33 -25.08 20.00
CA ASP A 705 9.87 -23.75 19.67
C ASP A 705 10.61 -23.75 18.32
N ALA A 706 11.49 -24.74 18.10
CA ALA A 706 12.25 -24.85 16.87
C ALA A 706 11.36 -25.07 15.63
N THR A 707 10.20 -25.72 15.81
CA THR A 707 9.20 -25.94 14.74
C THR A 707 8.21 -24.78 14.57
N GLY A 708 8.31 -23.71 15.36
CA GLY A 708 7.45 -22.53 15.28
C GLY A 708 6.21 -22.55 16.18
N GLY A 709 5.97 -23.64 16.93
CA GLY A 709 4.88 -23.78 17.90
C GLY A 709 5.22 -23.26 19.30
N ASN A 710 5.67 -22.00 19.39
CA ASN A 710 6.32 -21.46 20.58
C ASN A 710 5.38 -21.11 21.76
N GLY A 711 4.09 -20.96 21.53
CA GLY A 711 3.19 -20.37 22.52
C GLY A 711 3.00 -21.23 23.77
N ILE A 712 2.95 -22.56 23.62
CA ILE A 712 2.87 -23.48 24.77
C ILE A 712 4.12 -23.34 25.65
N ALA A 713 5.31 -23.38 25.04
CA ALA A 713 6.56 -23.26 25.77
C ALA A 713 6.66 -21.89 26.45
N ASN A 714 6.29 -20.81 25.76
CA ASN A 714 6.25 -19.46 26.30
C ASN A 714 5.38 -19.40 27.57
N LEU A 715 4.13 -19.86 27.52
CA LEU A 715 3.25 -19.81 28.70
C LEU A 715 3.81 -20.63 29.87
N MET A 716 4.34 -21.83 29.59
CA MET A 716 4.92 -22.69 30.62
C MET A 716 6.13 -22.04 31.30
N ARG A 717 7.05 -21.44 30.53
CA ARG A 717 8.24 -20.78 31.07
C ARG A 717 7.88 -19.50 31.83
N THR A 718 6.93 -18.70 31.35
CA THR A 718 6.49 -17.48 32.06
C THR A 718 5.82 -17.82 33.40
N THR A 719 5.04 -18.90 33.45
CA THR A 719 4.24 -19.27 34.62
C THR A 719 5.01 -20.12 35.63
N MET A 720 5.79 -21.09 35.17
CA MET A 720 6.47 -22.05 36.06
C MET A 720 7.90 -21.62 36.35
N LYS A 721 8.19 -21.28 37.61
CA LYS A 721 9.54 -20.89 38.06
C LYS A 721 10.62 -21.92 37.69
N ALA A 722 10.30 -23.21 37.75
CA ALA A 722 11.23 -24.30 37.43
C ALA A 722 11.59 -24.41 35.94
N LEU A 723 10.89 -23.70 35.05
CA LEU A 723 11.11 -23.72 33.60
C LEU A 723 11.64 -22.38 33.06
N ARG A 724 11.80 -21.36 33.91
CA ARG A 724 12.37 -20.07 33.48
C ARG A 724 13.82 -20.30 33.05
N LYS A 725 14.13 -19.95 31.79
CA LYS A 725 15.51 -19.84 31.32
C LYS A 725 16.08 -18.55 31.94
N GLU A 726 17.27 -18.64 32.53
CA GLU A 726 18.00 -17.49 33.06
C GLU A 726 18.31 -16.46 31.97
#